data_AF-A0AAQ3L8W9-F1
#
_entry.id   AF-A0AAQ3L8W9-F1
#
_cell.length_a   1.000
_cell.length_b   1.000
_cell.length_c   1.000
_cell.angle_alpha   90.00
_cell.angle_beta   90.00
_cell.angle_gamma   90.00
#
_symmetry.space_group_name_H-M   'P 1'
#
loop_
_entity.id
_entity.type
_entity.pdbx_description
1 polymer ?
#
loop_
_entity_poly.entity_id
_entity_poly.type
_entity_poly.pdbx_seq_one_letter_code
_entity_poly.pdbx_strand_id
1 'polypeptide(L)'
;MRVSQVRRCSIEVEERERRPPALPQPNSLLPFSPINTKFLPSPRLMRSLTSSSLCLLLRSSKSTPLSSSSPSIRSRIRPPKRDRSDLIFSYRFLSFSAAHRKSLPLRSDPLPPLAGARMAALTGEGSMAARFWIASRKESLLAKYTPFVVLLGAGKLDMDAFRNYIAQDVYFLRAFAQAYEMAAECADDDDAKVALNELREAVLNELKMHSSIIQEWGIDPNKEINPCAATLKYTEFLLATAAGKIEGGKGHIVTPFEKTKIAAYTLGAMTPCMRLYAFLGKELQLHLQYEGSDHPYKKWIDTYSSTSFEASAVQIEDLLDRLSISLTGAELEIIEKLYGQAMKLEIEFFNAQPVVQPVVVPFIKLLDTTNHLVIFSDFDLTCTVLDSCAILAEIAILTASKVGQSAPDGPDSLNAQRSPSDVRNSWDILSQQYTEEHEHCIKSIFPSEQAKTFDYESLCKSLEQLSDFEKRANSRVIESGLLKGLNLEDIKRAGERLILHDGCKEFFQKAINIKENFNADFHILSYCWCADLIRSAFASVGCLNNLSIHSNEFNYEGSISTGEIVRMMESPLDKAKKFRSILANLGKEKRRFSIYIGDSVGDLLCLLEADVGIVIGSSSSLRRVGEKFGVSFTPLYPGLIKKQREVVRGGSNMWKGLSGVLYTVSSWTEIHAFILGA
;
A
#
# COMPACT_ATOMS: atom_id res chain seq x y z
N MET A 1 -2.27 64.90 -7.04
CA MET A 1 -0.89 64.90 -6.51
C MET A 1 -0.31 63.52 -6.81
N ARG A 2 0.67 63.25 -7.71
CA ARG A 2 1.94 63.95 -8.06
C ARG A 2 2.67 64.37 -6.78
N VAL A 3 3.88 63.96 -6.39
CA VAL A 3 5.23 63.91 -7.04
C VAL A 3 6.15 62.99 -6.17
N SER A 4 7.32 62.44 -6.56
CA SER A 4 7.79 61.62 -7.72
C SER A 4 9.28 61.24 -7.52
N GLN A 5 9.80 60.20 -8.20
CA GLN A 5 11.26 59.98 -8.50
C GLN A 5 12.22 59.67 -7.32
N VAL A 6 13.49 59.19 -7.45
CA VAL A 6 14.22 58.25 -8.35
C VAL A 6 15.74 58.36 -8.04
N ARG A 7 16.42 57.22 -7.79
CA ARG A 7 17.85 56.86 -8.07
C ARG A 7 19.08 57.63 -7.50
N ARG A 8 20.21 56.85 -7.46
CA ARG A 8 21.65 57.18 -7.67
C ARG A 8 22.43 57.83 -6.49
N CYS A 9 23.76 57.66 -6.34
CA CYS A 9 24.74 56.62 -6.79
C CYS A 9 26.15 56.89 -6.20
N SER A 10 27.04 55.87 -6.25
CA SER A 10 28.53 55.97 -6.22
C SER A 10 29.14 56.45 -4.87
N ILE A 11 30.42 56.24 -4.51
CA ILE A 11 31.71 56.06 -5.22
C ILE A 11 32.54 55.01 -4.40
N GLU A 12 33.05 53.89 -4.95
CA GLU A 12 34.35 53.69 -5.66
C GLU A 12 35.64 53.86 -4.82
N VAL A 13 36.39 52.78 -4.56
CA VAL A 13 37.86 52.76 -4.30
C VAL A 13 38.45 51.42 -4.81
N GLU A 14 39.56 51.49 -5.54
CA GLU A 14 40.26 50.33 -6.15
C GLU A 14 41.37 49.70 -5.28
N GLU A 15 41.48 48.37 -5.41
CA GLU A 15 42.69 47.53 -5.53
C GLU A 15 44.08 48.00 -4.99
N ARG A 16 44.71 47.26 -4.06
CA ARG A 16 45.64 46.13 -4.38
C ARG A 16 46.31 45.38 -3.20
N GLU A 17 46.39 44.06 -3.38
CA GLU A 17 47.37 43.05 -2.92
C GLU A 17 48.24 43.23 -1.65
N ARG A 18 48.09 42.29 -0.69
CA ARG A 18 49.18 41.47 -0.10
C ARG A 18 48.65 40.07 0.29
N ARG A 19 49.39 38.99 -0.01
CA ARG A 19 48.99 37.59 0.23
C ARG A 19 49.39 37.10 1.64
N PRO A 20 48.56 36.29 2.33
CA PRO A 20 48.99 35.38 3.40
C PRO A 20 49.45 34.00 2.87
N PRO A 21 50.12 33.16 3.69
CA PRO A 21 50.85 31.99 3.21
C PRO A 21 49.99 30.74 2.94
N ALA A 22 50.56 29.81 2.16
CA ALA A 22 49.88 28.58 1.72
C ALA A 22 49.79 27.51 2.82
N LEU A 23 48.63 26.85 2.88
CA LEU A 23 48.41 25.62 3.64
C LEU A 23 48.81 24.39 2.81
N PRO A 24 49.27 23.28 3.43
CA PRO A 24 49.76 22.10 2.72
C PRO A 24 48.63 21.36 1.99
N GLN A 25 48.91 20.84 0.79
CA GLN A 25 47.94 20.08 0.01
C GLN A 25 47.77 18.66 0.56
N PRO A 26 46.53 18.12 0.61
CA PRO A 26 46.31 16.71 0.85
C PRO A 26 46.69 15.88 -0.38
N ASN A 27 47.46 14.80 -0.18
CA ASN A 27 47.86 13.88 -1.23
C ASN A 27 46.65 13.22 -1.92
N SER A 28 46.83 12.91 -3.21
CA SER A 28 45.84 12.29 -4.09
C SER A 28 45.28 10.98 -3.54
N LEU A 29 44.00 10.99 -3.15
CA LEU A 29 43.20 9.77 -2.98
C LEU A 29 42.66 9.33 -4.34
N LEU A 30 42.86 8.05 -4.68
CA LEU A 30 42.28 7.42 -5.86
C LEU A 30 40.75 7.33 -5.73
N PRO A 31 39.97 7.55 -6.82
CA PRO A 31 38.53 7.44 -6.76
C PRO A 31 38.09 5.98 -6.66
N PHE A 32 37.61 5.58 -5.48
CA PHE A 32 36.91 4.30 -5.32
C PHE A 32 35.57 4.34 -6.06
N SER A 33 35.35 3.32 -6.89
CA SER A 33 34.14 3.19 -7.71
C SER A 33 32.88 3.01 -6.84
N PRO A 34 31.70 3.47 -7.29
CA PRO A 34 30.44 3.14 -6.62
C PRO A 34 30.24 1.62 -6.56
N ILE A 35 29.65 1.13 -5.47
CA ILE A 35 29.40 -0.29 -5.25
C ILE A 35 28.57 -0.85 -6.41
N ASN A 36 29.16 -1.81 -7.11
CA ASN A 36 28.61 -2.38 -8.33
C ASN A 36 27.37 -3.23 -7.98
N THR A 37 26.20 -2.87 -8.48
CA THR A 37 24.89 -3.51 -8.20
C THR A 37 24.74 -4.94 -8.77
N LYS A 38 25.86 -5.59 -9.11
CA LYS A 38 25.95 -6.97 -9.61
C LYS A 38 26.18 -8.04 -8.53
N PHE A 39 26.30 -7.65 -7.26
CA PHE A 39 26.34 -8.58 -6.12
C PHE A 39 25.10 -8.45 -5.22
N LEU A 40 23.92 -8.56 -5.84
CA LEU A 40 22.81 -9.24 -5.19
C LEU A 40 23.19 -10.71 -4.99
N PRO A 41 22.69 -11.40 -3.95
CA PRO A 41 22.87 -12.84 -3.82
C PRO A 41 22.36 -13.56 -5.08
N SER A 42 23.01 -14.67 -5.45
CA SER A 42 22.61 -15.41 -6.65
C SER A 42 21.11 -15.80 -6.56
N PRO A 43 20.40 -15.96 -7.69
CA PRO A 43 18.99 -16.37 -7.69
C PRO A 43 18.69 -17.73 -7.03
N ARG A 44 19.73 -18.48 -6.60
CA ARG A 44 19.59 -19.67 -5.75
C ARG A 44 19.49 -19.33 -4.26
N LEU A 45 20.22 -18.33 -3.74
CA LEU A 45 20.15 -17.92 -2.33
C LEU A 45 18.80 -17.25 -2.00
N MET A 46 18.31 -16.39 -2.90
CA MET A 46 16.98 -15.78 -2.80
C MET A 46 15.84 -16.81 -2.86
N ARG A 47 16.11 -18.08 -3.20
CA ARG A 47 15.11 -19.17 -3.20
C ARG A 47 15.16 -20.06 -1.97
N SER A 48 16.27 -20.09 -1.21
CA SER A 48 16.35 -20.84 0.06
C SER A 48 15.82 -20.02 1.22
N LEU A 49 16.12 -18.72 1.27
CA LEU A 49 15.68 -17.82 2.35
C LEU A 49 14.21 -17.34 2.23
N THR A 50 13.52 -17.66 1.13
CA THR A 50 12.09 -17.33 0.92
C THR A 50 11.19 -18.56 0.97
N SER A 51 11.51 -19.55 1.80
CA SER A 51 10.73 -20.80 1.92
C SER A 51 9.42 -20.62 2.70
N SER A 52 8.52 -19.82 2.12
CA SER A 52 7.06 -19.89 2.29
C SER A 52 6.37 -19.85 0.91
N SER A 53 6.93 -20.64 -0.01
CA SER A 53 6.40 -21.12 -1.30
C SER A 53 5.39 -20.26 -2.09
N LEU A 54 5.90 -19.47 -3.04
CA LEU A 54 5.29 -19.14 -4.36
C LEU A 54 6.48 -18.97 -5.36
N CYS A 55 6.43 -19.25 -6.67
CA CYS A 55 5.41 -19.82 -7.54
C CYS A 55 6.04 -20.32 -8.88
N LEU A 56 5.54 -21.43 -9.45
CA LEU A 56 5.68 -21.91 -10.84
C LEU A 56 4.55 -22.96 -11.01
N LEU A 57 3.66 -22.97 -12.02
CA LEU A 57 3.62 -22.37 -13.36
C LEU A 57 2.20 -21.97 -13.76
N LEU A 58 2.06 -20.92 -14.58
CA LEU A 58 0.93 -20.74 -15.49
C LEU A 58 1.45 -20.72 -16.93
N ARG A 59 1.21 -21.80 -17.71
CA ARG A 59 0.80 -21.73 -19.13
C ARG A 59 0.50 -23.11 -19.73
N SER A 60 -0.67 -23.18 -20.38
CA SER A 60 -1.04 -24.11 -21.47
C SER A 60 -1.11 -25.61 -21.16
N SER A 61 -2.33 -26.09 -20.89
CA SER A 61 -2.80 -27.41 -21.37
C SER A 61 -4.07 -27.22 -22.20
N LYS A 62 -3.98 -27.47 -23.52
CA LYS A 62 -5.15 -27.56 -24.41
C LYS A 62 -5.98 -28.79 -24.02
N SER A 63 -7.29 -28.64 -23.93
CA SER A 63 -8.23 -29.74 -23.73
C SER A 63 -8.66 -30.35 -25.07
N THR A 64 -8.44 -31.65 -25.26
CA THR A 64 -9.15 -32.48 -26.25
C THR A 64 -9.55 -33.83 -25.62
N PRO A 65 -10.65 -34.46 -26.07
CA PRO A 65 -11.49 -35.28 -25.21
C PRO A 65 -11.33 -36.79 -25.42
N LEU A 66 -11.84 -37.60 -24.50
CA LEU A 66 -12.18 -39.01 -24.75
C LEU A 66 -13.37 -39.51 -23.90
N SER A 67 -14.45 -39.84 -24.62
CA SER A 67 -15.51 -40.84 -24.38
C SER A 67 -15.77 -41.42 -22.96
N SER A 68 -17.03 -41.39 -22.54
CA SER A 68 -17.78 -42.62 -22.23
C SER A 68 -19.31 -42.47 -22.41
N SER A 69 -19.91 -43.57 -22.84
CA SER A 69 -21.28 -43.88 -23.25
C SER A 69 -22.47 -43.44 -22.37
N SER A 70 -23.48 -42.82 -23.03
CA SER A 70 -24.90 -43.27 -23.22
C SER A 70 -25.77 -43.82 -22.06
N PRO A 71 -27.14 -43.83 -22.15
CA PRO A 71 -28.01 -43.42 -23.28
C PRO A 71 -29.14 -42.41 -22.93
N SER A 72 -29.92 -42.05 -23.95
CA SER A 72 -31.05 -41.11 -23.94
C SER A 72 -32.36 -41.62 -23.29
N ILE A 73 -33.25 -40.70 -22.91
CA ILE A 73 -34.71 -40.79 -23.15
C ILE A 73 -35.27 -39.40 -23.53
N ARG A 74 -36.17 -39.37 -24.51
CA ARG A 74 -36.97 -38.19 -24.89
C ARG A 74 -38.33 -38.22 -24.18
N SER A 75 -38.88 -37.06 -23.82
CA SER A 75 -40.34 -36.84 -23.93
C SER A 75 -40.69 -35.37 -24.14
N ARG A 76 -41.67 -35.14 -25.01
CA ARG A 76 -42.35 -33.84 -25.21
C ARG A 76 -43.38 -33.63 -24.10
N ILE A 77 -43.74 -32.38 -23.80
CA ILE A 77 -45.13 -31.93 -23.53
C ILE A 77 -45.21 -30.41 -23.78
N ARG A 78 -46.35 -29.93 -24.27
CA ARG A 78 -46.74 -28.51 -24.43
C ARG A 78 -48.02 -28.25 -23.61
N PRO A 79 -48.42 -26.98 -23.35
CA PRO A 79 -49.03 -26.57 -22.08
C PRO A 79 -50.56 -26.43 -22.11
N PRO A 80 -51.20 -26.13 -20.96
CA PRO A 80 -52.48 -25.41 -20.87
C PRO A 80 -52.29 -23.90 -20.55
N LYS A 81 -53.40 -23.14 -20.50
CA LYS A 81 -53.48 -21.66 -20.61
C LYS A 81 -54.05 -20.97 -19.37
N ARG A 82 -53.75 -19.65 -19.26
CA ARG A 82 -54.45 -18.58 -18.49
C ARG A 82 -54.36 -18.69 -16.94
N ASP A 83 -54.48 -17.60 -16.17
CA ASP A 83 -55.02 -16.26 -16.51
C ASP A 83 -54.22 -15.06 -15.92
N ARG A 84 -54.71 -13.83 -16.17
CA ARG A 84 -54.10 -12.53 -15.83
C ARG A 84 -54.19 -12.13 -14.35
N SER A 85 -53.10 -11.59 -13.80
CA SER A 85 -53.02 -10.20 -13.28
C SER A 85 -51.61 -9.90 -12.73
N ASP A 86 -50.97 -8.82 -13.20
CA ASP A 86 -50.28 -7.81 -12.38
C ASP A 86 -49.45 -6.85 -13.26
N LEU A 87 -49.54 -5.55 -12.98
CA LEU A 87 -48.80 -4.52 -13.70
C LEU A 87 -47.37 -4.44 -13.17
N ILE A 88 -46.40 -4.83 -14.00
CA ILE A 88 -44.98 -4.50 -13.79
C ILE A 88 -44.57 -3.50 -14.86
N PHE A 89 -44.31 -2.25 -14.45
CA PHE A 89 -43.65 -1.26 -15.30
C PHE A 89 -42.16 -1.57 -15.37
N SER A 90 -41.76 -2.30 -16.40
CA SER A 90 -40.35 -2.52 -16.76
C SER A 90 -39.95 -1.51 -17.84
N TYR A 91 -39.07 -0.57 -17.50
CA TYR A 91 -38.36 0.23 -18.51
C TYR A 91 -36.97 -0.35 -18.77
N ARG A 92 -36.75 -0.74 -20.02
CA ARG A 92 -35.47 -1.25 -20.52
C ARG A 92 -34.50 -0.09 -20.74
N PHE A 93 -33.27 -0.22 -20.24
CA PHE A 93 -32.14 0.49 -20.84
C PHE A 93 -31.87 -0.09 -22.23
N LEU A 94 -31.69 0.78 -23.23
CA LEU A 94 -31.43 0.40 -24.61
C LEU A 94 -29.94 0.09 -24.80
N SER A 95 -29.65 -1.12 -25.26
CA SER A 95 -28.37 -1.44 -25.89
C SER A 95 -28.19 -0.61 -27.16
N PHE A 96 -27.05 0.05 -27.31
CA PHE A 96 -26.69 0.68 -28.58
C PHE A 96 -26.46 -0.38 -29.65
N SER A 97 -27.32 -0.40 -30.67
CA SER A 97 -27.12 -1.19 -31.89
C SER A 97 -26.64 -0.27 -33.01
N ALA A 98 -25.49 -0.57 -33.60
CA ALA A 98 -25.03 0.11 -34.81
C ALA A 98 -26.03 -0.10 -35.97
N ALA A 99 -26.32 0.97 -36.72
CA ALA A 99 -27.31 0.94 -37.79
C ALA A 99 -26.70 1.19 -39.19
N HIS A 100 -26.66 0.12 -39.98
CA HIS A 100 -26.89 0.10 -41.43
C HIS A 100 -26.05 1.02 -42.36
N ARG A 101 -25.06 0.43 -43.04
CA ARG A 101 -24.75 0.77 -44.45
C ARG A 101 -25.06 -0.44 -45.35
N LYS A 102 -25.51 -0.15 -46.58
CA LYS A 102 -25.97 -1.13 -47.57
C LYS A 102 -24.83 -2.00 -48.13
N SER A 103 -25.14 -3.25 -48.43
CA SER A 103 -24.23 -4.28 -48.95
C SER A 103 -24.27 -4.42 -50.48
N LEU A 104 -23.11 -4.61 -51.12
CA LEU A 104 -22.83 -5.34 -52.38
C LEU A 104 -21.27 -5.41 -52.55
N PRO A 105 -20.67 -6.32 -53.35
CA PRO A 105 -19.92 -7.41 -52.71
C PRO A 105 -18.40 -7.44 -52.94
N LEU A 106 -17.73 -8.05 -51.95
CA LEU A 106 -16.39 -8.70 -51.96
C LEU A 106 -15.44 -8.52 -53.15
N ARG A 107 -14.26 -7.95 -52.86
CA ARG A 107 -12.99 -8.57 -53.25
C ARG A 107 -11.98 -8.46 -52.10
N SER A 108 -11.03 -9.39 -52.05
CA SER A 108 -10.12 -9.64 -50.93
C SER A 108 -8.96 -8.64 -50.86
N ASP A 109 -8.62 -8.19 -49.64
CA ASP A 109 -7.36 -8.51 -48.94
C ASP A 109 -7.28 -7.73 -47.60
N PRO A 110 -6.81 -8.33 -46.49
CA PRO A 110 -6.68 -7.62 -45.22
C PRO A 110 -5.35 -6.85 -45.14
N LEU A 111 -5.45 -5.52 -45.00
CA LEU A 111 -4.32 -4.66 -44.60
C LEU A 111 -3.83 -5.05 -43.19
N PRO A 112 -2.51 -5.08 -42.93
CA PRO A 112 -1.96 -5.44 -41.63
C PRO A 112 -2.21 -4.34 -40.57
N PRO A 113 -2.36 -4.69 -39.28
CA PRO A 113 -2.46 -3.70 -38.21
C PRO A 113 -1.19 -2.86 -38.07
N LEU A 114 -1.32 -1.57 -37.79
CA LEU A 114 -0.19 -0.67 -37.56
C LEU A 114 0.72 -1.19 -36.42
N ALA A 115 2.01 -1.29 -36.71
CA ALA A 115 3.00 -1.91 -35.82
C ALA A 115 3.27 -1.16 -34.50
N GLY A 116 2.77 0.07 -34.33
CA GLY A 116 3.01 0.91 -33.15
C GLY A 116 2.50 0.28 -31.84
N ALA A 117 1.27 -0.24 -31.83
CA ALA A 117 0.66 -0.85 -30.64
C ALA A 117 1.40 -2.12 -30.16
N ARG A 118 2.25 -2.72 -31.00
CA ARG A 118 2.99 -3.95 -30.69
C ARG A 118 4.40 -3.69 -30.17
N MET A 119 4.92 -2.47 -30.33
CA MET A 119 6.24 -2.06 -29.83
C MET A 119 6.23 -1.72 -28.34
N ALA A 120 5.14 -1.13 -27.83
CA ALA A 120 4.97 -0.86 -26.39
C ALA A 120 5.04 -2.14 -25.54
N ALA A 121 4.52 -3.26 -26.04
CA ALA A 121 4.54 -4.56 -25.36
C ALA A 121 5.91 -5.28 -25.34
N LEU A 122 6.95 -4.70 -25.96
CA LEU A 122 8.30 -5.29 -26.02
C LEU A 122 9.31 -4.64 -25.07
N THR A 123 8.94 -3.52 -24.44
CA THR A 123 9.55 -2.98 -23.23
C THR A 123 8.68 -3.36 -22.05
N GLY A 124 9.24 -3.89 -20.95
CA GLY A 124 8.48 -4.43 -19.82
C GLY A 124 7.75 -3.42 -18.93
N GLU A 125 7.44 -2.23 -19.45
CA GLU A 125 6.78 -1.14 -18.75
C GLU A 125 5.39 -0.92 -19.39
N GLY A 126 4.35 -0.76 -18.56
CA GLY A 126 2.99 -0.49 -19.03
C GLY A 126 2.84 0.92 -19.60
N SER A 127 1.61 1.28 -20.00
CA SER A 127 1.31 2.63 -20.50
C SER A 127 1.58 3.71 -19.45
N MET A 128 1.72 4.97 -19.87
CA MET A 128 2.05 6.08 -18.95
C MET A 128 0.94 6.29 -17.92
N ALA A 129 -0.32 6.26 -18.36
CA ALA A 129 -1.47 6.28 -17.45
C ALA A 129 -1.41 5.15 -16.40
N ALA A 130 -1.10 3.92 -16.83
CA ALA A 130 -0.95 2.78 -15.93
C ALA A 130 0.22 2.98 -14.94
N ARG A 131 1.33 3.59 -15.37
CA ARG A 131 2.47 3.95 -14.49
C ARG A 131 2.06 4.98 -13.43
N PHE A 132 1.37 6.04 -13.81
CA PHE A 132 0.91 7.07 -12.87
C PHE A 132 -0.11 6.53 -11.86
N TRP A 133 -1.00 5.63 -12.29
CA TRP A 133 -1.90 4.91 -11.39
C TRP A 133 -1.16 4.01 -10.40
N ILE A 134 -0.13 3.28 -10.86
CA ILE A 134 0.72 2.45 -9.98
C ILE A 134 1.48 3.33 -8.97
N ALA A 135 2.04 4.46 -9.41
CA ALA A 135 2.71 5.42 -8.53
C ALA A 135 1.75 6.01 -7.47
N SER A 136 0.48 6.21 -7.83
CA SER A 136 -0.57 6.73 -6.95
C SER A 136 -1.35 5.65 -6.18
N ARG A 137 -0.83 4.41 -6.13
CA ARG A 137 -1.47 3.29 -5.41
C ARG A 137 -1.62 3.56 -3.91
N LYS A 138 -0.74 4.39 -3.34
CA LYS A 138 -0.83 4.81 -1.94
C LYS A 138 -2.08 5.66 -1.71
N GLU A 139 -2.26 6.67 -2.54
CA GLU A 139 -3.38 7.61 -2.47
C GLU A 139 -4.73 6.92 -2.74
N SER A 140 -4.81 5.96 -3.69
CA SER A 140 -6.06 5.22 -3.93
C SER A 140 -6.47 4.32 -2.76
N LEU A 141 -5.50 3.74 -2.04
CA LEU A 141 -5.76 3.05 -0.77
C LEU A 141 -6.20 4.03 0.34
N LEU A 142 -5.54 5.18 0.48
CA LEU A 142 -5.93 6.20 1.45
C LEU A 142 -7.35 6.72 1.21
N ALA A 143 -7.71 7.03 -0.04
CA ALA A 143 -9.06 7.45 -0.44
C ALA A 143 -10.12 6.39 -0.10
N LYS A 144 -9.84 5.13 -0.41
CA LYS A 144 -10.71 3.98 -0.10
C LYS A 144 -11.00 3.85 1.40
N TYR A 145 -10.00 4.08 2.25
CA TYR A 145 -10.14 4.03 3.72
C TYR A 145 -10.64 5.34 4.35
N THR A 146 -11.06 6.35 3.57
CA THR A 146 -11.68 7.56 4.14
C THR A 146 -12.98 7.21 4.89
N PRO A 147 -13.33 7.97 5.94
CA PRO A 147 -14.54 7.68 6.72
C PRO A 147 -15.82 7.72 5.88
N PHE A 148 -15.87 8.63 4.89
CA PHE A 148 -16.97 8.76 3.94
C PHE A 148 -17.16 7.48 3.11
N VAL A 149 -16.09 6.97 2.46
CA VAL A 149 -16.16 5.79 1.59
C VAL A 149 -16.49 4.52 2.38
N VAL A 150 -15.92 4.35 3.59
CA VAL A 150 -16.22 3.22 4.48
C VAL A 150 -17.68 3.25 4.95
N LEU A 151 -18.22 4.42 5.31
CA LEU A 151 -19.64 4.56 5.65
C LEU A 151 -20.57 4.29 4.45
N LEU A 152 -20.18 4.72 3.25
CA LEU A 152 -20.93 4.51 2.01
C LEU A 152 -21.02 3.02 1.67
N GLY A 153 -19.90 2.28 1.71
CA GLY A 153 -19.87 0.82 1.49
C GLY A 153 -20.50 0.00 2.62
N ALA A 154 -20.62 0.58 3.81
CA ALA A 154 -21.35 0.00 4.93
C ALA A 154 -22.86 0.24 4.86
N GLY A 155 -23.36 1.09 3.95
CA GLY A 155 -24.77 1.52 3.94
C GLY A 155 -25.15 2.32 5.20
N LYS A 156 -24.17 2.94 5.88
CA LYS A 156 -24.34 3.71 7.13
C LYS A 156 -23.96 5.19 7.00
N LEU A 157 -23.59 5.63 5.80
CA LEU A 157 -23.50 7.05 5.50
C LEU A 157 -24.86 7.72 5.76
N ASP A 158 -24.84 8.98 6.20
CA ASP A 158 -26.03 9.76 6.43
C ASP A 158 -26.51 10.34 5.09
N MET A 159 -27.83 10.38 4.86
CA MET A 159 -28.35 10.81 3.57
C MET A 159 -28.06 12.29 3.31
N ASP A 160 -27.99 13.15 4.33
CA ASP A 160 -27.65 14.57 4.16
C ASP A 160 -26.15 14.76 3.90
N ALA A 161 -25.30 13.89 4.45
CA ALA A 161 -23.88 13.84 4.10
C ALA A 161 -23.66 13.42 2.63
N PHE A 162 -24.40 12.40 2.17
CA PHE A 162 -24.37 11.97 0.76
C PHE A 162 -24.92 13.07 -0.18
N ARG A 163 -26.02 13.73 0.20
CA ARG A 163 -26.59 14.87 -0.55
C ARG A 163 -25.61 16.03 -0.67
N ASN A 164 -24.90 16.37 0.42
CA ASN A 164 -23.87 17.40 0.38
C ASN A 164 -22.74 17.03 -0.59
N TYR A 165 -22.26 15.79 -0.52
CA TYR A 165 -21.25 15.27 -1.44
C TYR A 165 -21.69 15.40 -2.91
N ILE A 166 -22.92 14.97 -3.26
CA ILE A 166 -23.46 15.13 -4.63
C ILE A 166 -23.57 16.61 -5.03
N ALA A 167 -23.95 17.51 -4.12
CA ALA A 167 -23.98 18.94 -4.42
C ALA A 167 -22.56 19.49 -4.73
N GLN A 168 -21.55 19.12 -3.94
CA GLN A 168 -20.15 19.49 -4.20
C GLN A 168 -19.64 18.90 -5.52
N ASP A 169 -20.03 17.67 -5.85
CA ASP A 169 -19.67 16.97 -7.08
C ASP A 169 -20.29 17.65 -8.32
N VAL A 170 -21.55 18.08 -8.26
CA VAL A 170 -22.17 18.89 -9.34
C VAL A 170 -21.40 20.18 -9.61
N TYR A 171 -20.85 20.82 -8.59
CA TYR A 171 -19.98 22.00 -8.77
C TYR A 171 -18.65 21.60 -9.44
N PHE A 172 -18.03 20.52 -9.00
CA PHE A 172 -16.80 19.98 -9.57
C PHE A 172 -16.95 19.57 -11.04
N LEU A 173 -18.00 18.82 -11.39
CA LEU A 173 -18.27 18.35 -12.75
C LEU A 173 -18.47 19.49 -13.75
N ARG A 174 -18.93 20.67 -13.33
CA ARG A 174 -18.97 21.87 -14.20
C ARG A 174 -17.57 22.34 -14.58
N ALA A 175 -16.66 22.41 -13.62
CA ALA A 175 -15.26 22.72 -13.89
C ALA A 175 -14.56 21.61 -14.70
N PHE A 176 -14.93 20.35 -14.47
CA PHE A 176 -14.42 19.19 -15.21
C PHE A 176 -14.85 19.22 -16.69
N ALA A 177 -16.12 19.55 -16.98
CA ALA A 177 -16.60 19.75 -18.35
C ALA A 177 -15.90 20.94 -19.05
N GLN A 178 -15.65 22.03 -18.33
CA GLN A 178 -14.89 23.18 -18.84
C GLN A 178 -13.42 22.82 -19.11
N ALA A 179 -12.80 22.00 -18.27
CA ALA A 179 -11.42 21.55 -18.47
C ALA A 179 -11.28 20.68 -19.74
N TYR A 180 -12.25 19.81 -20.05
CA TYR A 180 -12.29 19.10 -21.34
C TYR A 180 -12.43 20.04 -22.54
N GLU A 181 -13.25 21.09 -22.43
CA GLU A 181 -13.42 22.09 -23.49
C GLU A 181 -12.10 22.81 -23.79
N MET A 182 -11.43 23.30 -22.75
CA MET A 182 -10.12 23.96 -22.85
C MET A 182 -9.03 23.00 -23.36
N ALA A 183 -9.07 21.72 -22.96
CA ALA A 183 -8.18 20.71 -23.51
C ALA A 183 -8.44 20.45 -25.00
N ALA A 184 -9.70 20.44 -25.44
CA ALA A 184 -10.07 20.26 -26.85
C ALA A 184 -9.64 21.45 -27.72
N GLU A 185 -9.75 22.69 -27.22
CA GLU A 185 -9.20 23.89 -27.86
C GLU A 185 -7.66 23.88 -27.95
N CYS A 186 -7.00 23.12 -27.08
CA CYS A 186 -5.55 22.99 -27.02
C CYS A 186 -4.99 21.78 -27.79
N ALA A 187 -5.81 20.78 -28.11
CA ALA A 187 -5.38 19.63 -28.91
C ALA A 187 -5.21 20.02 -30.39
N ASP A 188 -4.12 19.60 -31.03
CA ASP A 188 -3.90 19.81 -32.47
C ASP A 188 -4.57 18.71 -33.32
N ASP A 189 -4.53 17.47 -32.82
CA ASP A 189 -5.11 16.26 -33.44
C ASP A 189 -6.65 16.24 -33.41
N ASP A 190 -7.30 16.04 -34.57
CA ASP A 190 -8.76 16.04 -34.68
C ASP A 190 -9.40 14.82 -33.99
N ASP A 191 -8.75 13.65 -34.00
CA ASP A 191 -9.24 12.46 -33.29
C ASP A 191 -9.21 12.67 -31.76
N ALA A 192 -8.18 13.37 -31.25
CA ALA A 192 -8.12 13.81 -29.86
C ALA A 192 -9.22 14.82 -29.52
N LYS A 193 -9.50 15.81 -30.39
CA LYS A 193 -10.62 16.77 -30.20
C LYS A 193 -11.96 16.05 -30.13
N VAL A 194 -12.21 15.06 -31.00
CA VAL A 194 -13.45 14.26 -30.97
C VAL A 194 -13.55 13.51 -29.64
N ALA A 195 -12.50 12.79 -29.22
CA ALA A 195 -12.51 12.06 -27.95
C ALA A 195 -12.72 12.97 -26.72
N LEU A 196 -12.12 14.16 -26.68
CA LEU A 196 -12.32 15.14 -25.61
C LEU A 196 -13.77 15.66 -25.57
N ASN A 197 -14.38 15.91 -26.73
CA ASN A 197 -15.76 16.34 -26.82
C ASN A 197 -16.74 15.21 -26.44
N GLU A 198 -16.46 13.95 -26.78
CA GLU A 198 -17.24 12.80 -26.31
C GLU A 198 -17.22 12.67 -24.79
N LEU A 199 -16.03 12.78 -24.17
CA LEU A 199 -15.88 12.78 -22.71
C LEU A 199 -16.59 13.98 -22.05
N ARG A 200 -16.52 15.18 -22.64
CA ARG A 200 -17.27 16.36 -22.21
C ARG A 200 -18.77 16.15 -22.28
N GLU A 201 -19.29 15.62 -23.38
CA GLU A 201 -20.73 15.34 -23.52
C GLU A 201 -21.20 14.24 -22.57
N ALA A 202 -20.36 13.24 -22.25
CA ALA A 202 -20.68 12.26 -21.20
C ALA A 202 -20.92 12.96 -19.85
N VAL A 203 -20.02 13.87 -19.42
CA VAL A 203 -20.15 14.64 -18.17
C VAL A 203 -21.34 15.60 -18.21
N LEU A 204 -21.58 16.29 -19.34
CA LEU A 204 -22.74 17.17 -19.49
C LEU A 204 -24.06 16.40 -19.46
N ASN A 205 -24.10 15.17 -19.97
CA ASN A 205 -25.25 14.29 -19.86
C ASN A 205 -25.40 13.71 -18.45
N GLU A 206 -24.29 13.45 -17.75
CA GLU A 206 -24.32 13.09 -16.34
C GLU A 206 -24.90 14.24 -15.49
N LEU A 207 -24.48 15.49 -15.70
CA LEU A 207 -25.05 16.68 -15.04
C LEU A 207 -26.55 16.87 -15.33
N LYS A 208 -27.02 16.56 -16.55
CA LYS A 208 -28.45 16.55 -16.90
C LYS A 208 -29.21 15.43 -16.18
N MET A 209 -28.65 14.22 -16.11
CA MET A 209 -29.25 13.10 -15.37
C MET A 209 -29.25 13.33 -13.86
N HIS A 210 -28.13 13.82 -13.32
CA HIS A 210 -28.03 14.31 -11.95
C HIS A 210 -29.14 15.31 -11.68
N SER A 211 -29.41 16.30 -12.54
CA SER A 211 -30.52 17.25 -12.31
C SER A 211 -31.90 16.57 -12.09
N SER A 212 -32.17 15.41 -12.70
CA SER A 212 -33.38 14.62 -12.40
C SER A 212 -33.26 13.70 -11.18
N ILE A 213 -32.07 13.12 -10.92
CA ILE A 213 -31.81 12.21 -9.81
C ILE A 213 -31.62 12.96 -8.47
N ILE A 214 -31.10 14.18 -8.53
CA ILE A 214 -30.98 15.16 -7.44
C ILE A 214 -32.37 15.48 -6.89
N GLN A 215 -33.37 15.58 -7.76
CA GLN A 215 -34.77 15.72 -7.36
C GLN A 215 -35.31 14.44 -6.69
N GLU A 216 -35.00 13.24 -7.19
CA GLU A 216 -35.31 11.96 -6.52
C GLU A 216 -34.64 11.86 -5.14
N TRP A 217 -33.43 12.38 -4.99
CA TRP A 217 -32.67 12.41 -3.75
C TRP A 217 -33.03 13.58 -2.82
N GLY A 218 -33.92 14.49 -3.22
CA GLY A 218 -34.43 15.58 -2.37
C GLY A 218 -33.52 16.80 -2.26
N ILE A 219 -32.64 17.02 -3.24
CA ILE A 219 -31.87 18.26 -3.42
C ILE A 219 -32.62 19.13 -4.43
N ASP A 220 -32.67 20.44 -4.22
CA ASP A 220 -33.22 21.39 -5.21
C ASP A 220 -32.13 21.75 -6.24
N PRO A 221 -32.29 21.42 -7.54
CA PRO A 221 -31.31 21.75 -8.58
C PRO A 221 -31.15 23.26 -8.82
N ASN A 222 -32.06 24.10 -8.31
CA ASN A 222 -31.99 25.57 -8.41
C ASN A 222 -31.30 26.22 -7.20
N LYS A 223 -31.00 25.45 -6.14
CA LYS A 223 -30.32 25.97 -4.95
C LYS A 223 -28.86 26.24 -5.29
N GLU A 224 -28.39 27.44 -4.96
CA GLU A 224 -27.00 27.82 -5.12
C GLU A 224 -26.10 26.88 -4.29
N ILE A 225 -25.21 26.18 -4.98
CA ILE A 225 -24.24 25.27 -4.37
C ILE A 225 -23.08 26.14 -3.87
N ASN A 226 -22.98 26.29 -2.55
CA ASN A 226 -21.80 26.89 -1.92
C ASN A 226 -20.68 25.84 -1.89
N PRO A 227 -19.60 26.00 -2.67
CA PRO A 227 -18.52 25.02 -2.69
C PRO A 227 -17.70 25.09 -1.39
N CYS A 228 -17.28 23.95 -0.86
CA CYS A 228 -16.38 23.92 0.30
C CYS A 228 -14.93 24.22 -0.12
N ALA A 229 -14.05 24.51 0.84
CA ALA A 229 -12.66 24.86 0.56
C ALA A 229 -11.89 23.80 -0.24
N ALA A 230 -12.16 22.50 -0.02
CA ALA A 230 -11.54 21.42 -0.78
C ALA A 230 -12.03 21.38 -2.24
N THR A 231 -13.34 21.54 -2.46
CA THR A 231 -13.96 21.61 -3.79
C THR A 231 -13.46 22.83 -4.58
N LEU A 232 -13.38 24.02 -3.95
CA LEU A 232 -12.77 25.20 -4.54
C LEU A 232 -11.32 24.94 -4.95
N LYS A 233 -10.48 24.51 -4.00
CA LYS A 233 -9.06 24.21 -4.25
C LYS A 233 -8.85 23.22 -5.41
N TYR A 234 -9.70 22.19 -5.52
CA TYR A 234 -9.60 21.21 -6.60
C TYR A 234 -10.04 21.80 -7.95
N THR A 235 -11.17 22.49 -8.01
CA THR A 235 -11.64 23.15 -9.25
C THR A 235 -10.68 24.25 -9.73
N GLU A 236 -10.10 25.03 -8.82
CA GLU A 236 -9.07 26.03 -9.13
C GLU A 236 -7.80 25.39 -9.68
N PHE A 237 -7.30 24.32 -9.06
CA PHE A 237 -6.15 23.55 -9.56
C PHE A 237 -6.39 23.02 -10.98
N LEU A 238 -7.56 22.43 -11.23
CA LEU A 238 -7.91 21.85 -12.52
C LEU A 238 -8.01 22.93 -13.61
N LEU A 239 -8.75 24.01 -13.35
CA LEU A 239 -8.93 25.11 -14.31
C LEU A 239 -7.64 25.92 -14.52
N ALA A 240 -6.78 26.04 -13.51
CA ALA A 240 -5.45 26.64 -13.66
C ALA A 240 -4.56 25.78 -14.58
N THR A 241 -4.58 24.46 -14.40
CA THR A 241 -3.86 23.50 -15.26
C THR A 241 -4.36 23.59 -16.71
N ALA A 242 -5.68 23.59 -16.90
CA ALA A 242 -6.31 23.76 -18.21
C ALA A 242 -5.99 25.12 -18.88
N ALA A 243 -5.82 26.18 -18.08
CA ALA A 243 -5.37 27.49 -18.55
C ALA A 243 -3.85 27.58 -18.81
N GLY A 244 -3.10 26.47 -18.70
CA GLY A 244 -1.64 26.43 -18.86
C GLY A 244 -0.85 27.04 -17.71
N LYS A 245 -1.47 27.34 -16.55
CA LYS A 245 -0.81 27.92 -15.37
C LYS A 245 -0.17 26.82 -14.52
N ILE A 246 0.95 26.28 -15.00
CA ILE A 246 1.65 25.15 -14.37
C ILE A 246 3.01 25.61 -13.85
N GLU A 247 3.28 25.37 -12.57
CA GLU A 247 4.56 25.72 -11.96
C GLU A 247 5.74 24.98 -12.61
N GLY A 248 6.81 25.71 -12.94
CA GLY A 248 7.98 25.18 -13.65
C GLY A 248 7.90 25.26 -15.18
N GLY A 249 6.74 25.56 -15.77
CA GLY A 249 6.61 25.84 -17.21
C GLY A 249 7.32 27.14 -17.59
N LYS A 250 8.32 27.07 -18.49
CA LYS A 250 8.95 28.27 -19.06
C LYS A 250 8.18 28.76 -20.29
N GLY A 251 7.69 30.00 -20.22
CA GLY A 251 7.37 30.82 -21.39
C GLY A 251 5.88 31.00 -21.70
N HIS A 252 5.59 32.06 -22.44
CA HIS A 252 4.27 32.26 -23.05
C HIS A 252 3.98 31.17 -24.08
N ILE A 253 2.70 30.85 -24.27
CA ILE A 253 2.23 29.90 -25.30
C ILE A 253 2.41 30.56 -26.67
N VAL A 254 3.28 30.03 -27.53
CA VAL A 254 3.57 30.61 -28.86
C VAL A 254 3.22 29.64 -30.00
N THR A 255 3.23 28.33 -29.76
CA THR A 255 3.13 27.31 -30.82
C THR A 255 1.99 26.30 -30.62
N PRO A 256 1.47 25.66 -31.69
CA PRO A 256 0.52 24.55 -31.59
C PRO A 256 1.04 23.37 -30.76
N PHE A 257 2.35 23.10 -30.83
CA PHE A 257 3.00 22.06 -30.02
C PHE A 257 2.88 22.35 -28.52
N GLU A 258 3.06 23.60 -28.09
CA GLU A 258 2.88 24.01 -26.70
C GLU A 258 1.42 23.92 -26.23
N LYS A 259 0.44 24.11 -27.14
CA LYS A 259 -0.97 23.87 -26.82
C LYS A 259 -1.26 22.39 -26.57
N THR A 260 -0.78 21.48 -27.42
CA THR A 260 -1.01 20.03 -27.22
C THR A 260 -0.44 19.53 -25.89
N LYS A 261 0.64 20.14 -25.37
CA LYS A 261 1.15 19.88 -24.02
C LYS A 261 0.15 20.25 -22.92
N ILE A 262 -0.55 21.38 -23.05
CA ILE A 262 -1.59 21.80 -22.10
C ILE A 262 -2.74 20.78 -22.10
N ALA A 263 -3.15 20.27 -23.27
CA ALA A 263 -4.14 19.20 -23.33
C ALA A 263 -3.65 17.93 -22.59
N ALA A 264 -2.39 17.51 -22.79
CA ALA A 264 -1.79 16.38 -22.06
C ALA A 264 -1.71 16.60 -20.53
N TYR A 265 -1.30 17.80 -20.09
CA TYR A 265 -1.24 18.18 -18.68
C TYR A 265 -2.64 18.21 -18.03
N THR A 266 -3.63 18.73 -18.76
CA THR A 266 -5.03 18.77 -18.31
C THR A 266 -5.57 17.36 -18.11
N LEU A 267 -5.35 16.46 -19.07
CA LEU A 267 -5.69 15.05 -18.91
C LEU A 267 -4.93 14.40 -17.75
N GLY A 268 -3.65 14.73 -17.55
CA GLY A 268 -2.87 14.31 -16.39
C GLY A 268 -3.53 14.63 -15.05
N ALA A 269 -4.17 15.80 -14.94
CA ALA A 269 -4.94 16.22 -13.77
C ALA A 269 -6.36 15.62 -13.68
N MET A 270 -6.94 15.14 -14.79
CA MET A 270 -8.32 14.63 -14.88
C MET A 270 -8.45 13.10 -14.80
N THR A 271 -7.54 12.37 -15.43
CA THR A 271 -7.48 10.90 -15.42
C THR A 271 -7.56 10.26 -14.03
N PRO A 272 -6.87 10.75 -12.97
CA PRO A 272 -6.98 10.13 -11.64
C PRO A 272 -8.40 10.11 -11.08
N CYS A 273 -9.23 11.14 -11.32
CA CYS A 273 -10.64 11.15 -10.91
C CYS A 273 -11.39 9.96 -11.53
N MET A 274 -11.35 9.84 -12.87
CA MET A 274 -12.03 8.77 -13.60
C MET A 274 -11.56 7.37 -13.15
N ARG A 275 -10.25 7.17 -13.01
CA ARG A 275 -9.69 5.87 -12.61
C ARG A 275 -9.95 5.54 -11.13
N LEU A 276 -9.87 6.52 -10.23
CA LEU A 276 -10.15 6.33 -8.81
C LEU A 276 -11.62 5.94 -8.59
N TYR A 277 -12.56 6.62 -9.23
CA TYR A 277 -13.99 6.29 -9.12
C TYR A 277 -14.30 4.89 -9.66
N ALA A 278 -13.72 4.51 -10.80
CA ALA A 278 -13.87 3.16 -11.36
C ALA A 278 -13.30 2.07 -10.42
N PHE A 279 -12.19 2.36 -9.73
CA PHE A 279 -11.62 1.50 -8.70
C PHE A 279 -12.53 1.39 -7.48
N LEU A 280 -12.94 2.52 -6.88
CA LEU A 280 -13.79 2.55 -5.70
C LEU A 280 -15.14 1.85 -5.96
N GLY A 281 -15.78 2.10 -7.10
CA GLY A 281 -17.03 1.44 -7.49
C GLY A 281 -16.89 -0.09 -7.50
N LYS A 282 -15.85 -0.63 -8.14
CA LYS A 282 -15.58 -2.08 -8.17
C LYS A 282 -15.32 -2.67 -6.78
N GLU A 283 -14.51 -2.00 -5.96
CA GLU A 283 -14.23 -2.45 -4.59
C GLU A 283 -15.50 -2.47 -3.72
N LEU A 284 -16.36 -1.46 -3.86
CA LEU A 284 -17.62 -1.34 -3.11
C LEU A 284 -18.69 -2.32 -3.60
N GLN A 285 -18.70 -2.69 -4.89
CA GLN A 285 -19.62 -3.68 -5.46
C GLN A 285 -19.52 -5.05 -4.77
N LEU A 286 -18.33 -5.40 -4.25
CA LEU A 286 -18.10 -6.64 -3.49
C LEU A 286 -18.87 -6.67 -2.16
N HIS A 287 -19.26 -5.51 -1.63
CA HIS A 287 -19.95 -5.37 -0.34
C HIS A 287 -21.47 -5.28 -0.45
N LEU A 288 -22.01 -5.08 -1.66
CA LEU A 288 -23.45 -5.08 -1.96
C LEU A 288 -24.07 -6.49 -1.95
N GLN A 289 -23.30 -7.50 -2.36
CA GLN A 289 -23.83 -8.86 -2.62
C GLN A 289 -24.37 -9.57 -1.37
N TYR A 290 -24.11 -9.02 -0.18
CA TYR A 290 -24.50 -9.59 1.12
C TYR A 290 -25.86 -9.14 1.66
N GLU A 291 -26.48 -8.08 1.11
CA GLU A 291 -27.65 -7.43 1.76
C GLU A 291 -28.96 -7.52 0.97
N GLY A 292 -28.96 -8.13 -0.22
CA GLY A 292 -30.11 -8.07 -1.11
C GLY A 292 -30.27 -6.68 -1.74
N SER A 293 -31.47 -6.36 -2.23
CA SER A 293 -31.68 -5.20 -3.12
C SER A 293 -31.76 -3.82 -2.45
N ASP A 294 -31.64 -3.72 -1.12
CA ASP A 294 -32.07 -2.55 -0.34
C ASP A 294 -30.93 -1.64 0.17
N HIS A 295 -29.73 -1.73 -0.42
CA HIS A 295 -28.60 -0.87 -0.03
C HIS A 295 -28.82 0.59 -0.51
N PRO A 296 -28.85 1.62 0.36
CA PRO A 296 -29.27 2.97 -0.02
C PRO A 296 -28.44 3.60 -1.16
N TYR A 297 -27.15 3.28 -1.23
CA TYR A 297 -26.21 3.83 -2.21
C TYR A 297 -25.97 2.93 -3.42
N LYS A 298 -26.80 1.88 -3.61
CA LYS A 298 -26.61 0.88 -4.68
C LYS A 298 -26.46 1.52 -6.07
N LYS A 299 -27.29 2.51 -6.40
CA LYS A 299 -27.29 3.22 -7.70
C LYS A 299 -25.93 3.87 -8.00
N TRP A 300 -25.32 4.53 -7.01
CA TRP A 300 -23.99 5.14 -7.12
C TRP A 300 -22.91 4.06 -7.37
N ILE A 301 -22.94 2.98 -6.59
CA ILE A 301 -21.94 1.89 -6.68
C ILE A 301 -22.08 1.12 -8.01
N ASP A 302 -23.30 0.81 -8.45
CA ASP A 302 -23.59 0.19 -9.75
C ASP A 302 -23.07 1.06 -10.92
N THR A 303 -23.20 2.39 -10.83
CA THR A 303 -22.75 3.32 -11.88
C THR A 303 -21.22 3.28 -12.03
N TYR A 304 -20.47 3.50 -10.94
CA TYR A 304 -19.00 3.55 -11.02
C TYR A 304 -18.33 2.17 -11.17
N SER A 305 -19.03 1.07 -10.81
CA SER A 305 -18.58 -0.30 -11.11
C SER A 305 -18.94 -0.78 -12.53
N SER A 306 -19.73 -0.01 -13.28
CA SER A 306 -20.24 -0.41 -14.59
C SER A 306 -19.14 -0.55 -15.65
N THR A 307 -19.34 -1.47 -16.60
CA THR A 307 -18.43 -1.62 -17.76
C THR A 307 -18.39 -0.38 -18.65
N SER A 308 -19.46 0.43 -18.65
CA SER A 308 -19.52 1.72 -19.33
C SER A 308 -18.62 2.78 -18.68
N PHE A 309 -18.62 2.88 -17.34
CA PHE A 309 -17.76 3.83 -16.64
C PHE A 309 -16.29 3.42 -16.73
N GLU A 310 -16.00 2.11 -16.65
CA GLU A 310 -14.67 1.57 -16.94
C GLU A 310 -14.20 1.91 -18.36
N ALA A 311 -15.07 1.84 -19.37
CA ALA A 311 -14.71 2.19 -20.73
C ALA A 311 -14.36 3.67 -20.88
N SER A 312 -15.06 4.58 -20.20
CA SER A 312 -14.70 6.00 -20.15
C SER A 312 -13.39 6.26 -19.40
N ALA A 313 -13.12 5.51 -18.31
CA ALA A 313 -11.85 5.58 -17.60
C ALA A 313 -10.68 5.06 -18.47
N VAL A 314 -10.88 4.05 -19.30
CA VAL A 314 -9.87 3.61 -20.29
C VAL A 314 -9.72 4.63 -21.43
N GLN A 315 -10.81 5.22 -21.92
CA GLN A 315 -10.79 6.21 -23.01
C GLN A 315 -9.94 7.45 -22.67
N ILE A 316 -10.02 7.95 -21.44
CA ILE A 316 -9.20 9.09 -21.00
C ILE A 316 -7.73 8.70 -20.79
N GLU A 317 -7.46 7.46 -20.37
CA GLU A 317 -6.09 6.92 -20.23
C GLU A 317 -5.41 6.73 -21.59
N ASP A 318 -6.07 6.07 -22.54
CA ASP A 318 -5.59 5.88 -23.92
C ASP A 318 -5.33 7.23 -24.62
N LEU A 319 -6.12 8.26 -24.29
CA LEU A 319 -5.94 9.61 -24.79
C LEU A 319 -4.74 10.32 -24.11
N LEU A 320 -4.59 10.22 -22.79
CA LEU A 320 -3.42 10.73 -22.06
C LEU A 320 -2.13 10.08 -22.58
N ASP A 321 -2.14 8.76 -22.77
CA ASP A 321 -1.01 8.01 -23.33
C ASP A 321 -0.64 8.51 -24.73
N ARG A 322 -1.64 8.73 -25.61
CA ARG A 322 -1.44 9.24 -26.97
C ARG A 322 -0.85 10.65 -27.00
N LEU A 323 -1.39 11.59 -26.22
CA LEU A 323 -0.87 12.95 -26.15
C LEU A 323 0.54 12.99 -25.51
N SER A 324 0.87 12.00 -24.67
CA SER A 324 2.18 11.87 -24.04
C SER A 324 3.31 11.38 -24.96
N ILE A 325 3.00 10.78 -26.13
CA ILE A 325 4.00 10.17 -27.04
C ILE A 325 5.11 11.16 -27.45
N SER A 326 4.77 12.44 -27.62
CA SER A 326 5.70 13.48 -28.11
C SER A 326 6.42 14.26 -27.01
N LEU A 327 6.18 13.92 -25.73
CA LEU A 327 6.70 14.65 -24.59
C LEU A 327 8.08 14.16 -24.16
N THR A 328 8.90 15.08 -23.64
CA THR A 328 10.19 14.77 -23.03
C THR A 328 10.01 14.23 -21.61
N GLY A 329 11.03 13.54 -21.06
CA GLY A 329 10.97 12.98 -19.70
C GLY A 329 10.61 14.03 -18.62
N ALA A 330 11.15 15.24 -18.73
CA ALA A 330 10.83 16.34 -17.80
C ALA A 330 9.37 16.83 -17.89
N GLU A 331 8.72 16.65 -19.04
CA GLU A 331 7.30 16.98 -19.24
C GLU A 331 6.39 15.83 -18.76
N LEU A 332 6.83 14.57 -18.89
CA LEU A 332 6.17 13.42 -18.27
C LEU A 332 6.22 13.49 -16.73
N GLU A 333 7.32 13.96 -16.14
CA GLU A 333 7.42 14.25 -14.70
C GLU A 333 6.44 15.34 -14.23
N ILE A 334 6.06 16.29 -15.10
CA ILE A 334 5.03 17.29 -14.80
C ILE A 334 3.65 16.61 -14.76
N ILE A 335 3.35 15.74 -15.73
CA ILE A 335 2.11 14.94 -15.71
C ILE A 335 2.02 14.09 -14.44
N GLU A 336 3.09 13.41 -14.04
CA GLU A 336 3.14 12.61 -12.81
C GLU A 336 2.82 13.44 -11.56
N LYS A 337 3.39 14.65 -11.46
CA LYS A 337 3.12 15.59 -10.36
C LYS A 337 1.67 16.08 -10.36
N LEU A 338 1.10 16.38 -11.53
CA LEU A 338 -0.31 16.79 -11.67
C LEU A 338 -1.26 15.65 -11.29
N TYR A 339 -0.98 14.42 -11.74
CA TYR A 339 -1.75 13.23 -11.41
C TYR A 339 -1.73 12.96 -9.90
N GLY A 340 -0.55 12.96 -9.29
CA GLY A 340 -0.38 12.78 -7.84
C GLY A 340 -0.98 13.92 -7.01
N GLN A 341 -1.03 15.15 -7.55
CA GLN A 341 -1.68 16.28 -6.89
C GLN A 341 -3.21 16.16 -6.93
N ALA A 342 -3.79 15.75 -8.06
CA ALA A 342 -5.21 15.45 -8.18
C ALA A 342 -5.63 14.31 -7.24
N MET A 343 -4.86 13.22 -7.15
CA MET A 343 -5.11 12.12 -6.20
C MET A 343 -5.11 12.55 -4.73
N LYS A 344 -4.33 13.57 -4.34
CA LYS A 344 -4.40 14.18 -3.00
C LYS A 344 -5.65 15.03 -2.81
N LEU A 345 -6.05 15.75 -3.85
CA LEU A 345 -7.27 16.58 -3.84
C LEU A 345 -8.54 15.74 -3.77
N GLU A 346 -8.57 14.55 -4.37
CA GLU A 346 -9.63 13.54 -4.18
C GLU A 346 -9.77 13.13 -2.70
N ILE A 347 -8.65 12.81 -2.04
CA ILE A 347 -8.63 12.49 -0.61
C ILE A 347 -9.14 13.66 0.24
N GLU A 348 -8.70 14.89 -0.06
CA GLU A 348 -9.19 16.10 0.59
C GLU A 348 -10.71 16.30 0.36
N PHE A 349 -11.21 16.02 -0.85
CA PHE A 349 -12.62 16.12 -1.21
C PHE A 349 -13.49 15.13 -0.44
N PHE A 350 -13.06 13.87 -0.28
CA PHE A 350 -13.75 12.88 0.56
C PHE A 350 -13.66 13.22 2.06
N ASN A 351 -12.51 13.68 2.55
CA ASN A 351 -12.32 14.06 3.95
C ASN A 351 -13.08 15.35 4.34
N ALA A 352 -13.40 16.23 3.38
CA ALA A 352 -14.18 17.44 3.60
C ALA A 352 -15.69 17.20 3.74
N GLN A 353 -16.18 15.97 3.47
CA GLN A 353 -17.61 15.67 3.57
C GLN A 353 -18.06 15.59 5.04
N PRO A 354 -19.26 16.11 5.37
CA PRO A 354 -19.73 16.19 6.75
C PRO A 354 -20.14 14.82 7.29
N VAL A 355 -19.21 14.14 7.95
CA VAL A 355 -19.46 12.86 8.63
C VAL A 355 -19.71 13.11 10.12
N VAL A 356 -20.94 12.85 10.56
CA VAL A 356 -21.42 13.06 11.95
C VAL A 356 -21.70 11.76 12.72
N GLN A 357 -21.67 10.63 12.02
CA GLN A 357 -21.91 9.30 12.60
C GLN A 357 -20.60 8.74 13.18
N PRO A 358 -20.66 7.80 14.14
CA PRO A 358 -19.45 7.15 14.65
C PRO A 358 -18.78 6.31 13.54
N VAL A 359 -17.48 6.50 13.37
CA VAL A 359 -16.68 5.91 12.29
C VAL A 359 -15.65 4.94 12.83
N VAL A 360 -15.45 3.81 12.13
CA VAL A 360 -14.44 2.80 12.48
C VAL A 360 -13.02 3.16 12.02
N VAL A 361 -12.90 4.22 11.22
CA VAL A 361 -11.67 4.66 10.56
C VAL A 361 -11.63 6.20 10.51
N PRO A 362 -10.45 6.83 10.69
CA PRO A 362 -9.25 6.24 11.26
C PRO A 362 -9.43 5.83 12.72
N PHE A 363 -8.76 4.76 13.15
CA PHE A 363 -8.90 4.16 14.48
C PHE A 363 -8.63 5.16 15.60
N ILE A 364 -7.69 6.09 15.41
CA ILE A 364 -7.43 7.15 16.41
C ILE A 364 -8.65 8.04 16.70
N LYS A 365 -9.63 8.17 15.79
CA LYS A 365 -10.88 8.93 16.05
C LYS A 365 -11.92 8.15 16.87
N LEU A 366 -11.74 6.84 17.09
CA LEU A 366 -12.54 6.06 18.04
C LEU A 366 -12.08 6.27 19.50
N LEU A 367 -10.88 6.80 19.69
CA LEU A 367 -10.27 6.96 21.00
C LEU A 367 -10.69 8.30 21.60
N ASP A 368 -11.56 8.25 22.62
CA ASP A 368 -11.67 9.36 23.56
C ASP A 368 -10.35 9.54 24.33
N THR A 369 -10.07 10.77 24.75
CA THR A 369 -8.92 11.26 25.52
C THR A 369 -8.55 10.45 26.76
N THR A 370 -9.50 9.69 27.33
CA THR A 370 -9.30 8.80 28.48
C THR A 370 -8.71 7.44 28.11
N ASN A 371 -8.68 7.07 26.83
CA ASN A 371 -8.16 5.79 26.37
C ASN A 371 -6.64 5.84 26.19
N HIS A 372 -5.99 4.68 26.18
CA HIS A 372 -4.57 4.53 25.88
C HIS A 372 -4.39 3.50 24.76
N LEU A 373 -3.78 3.93 23.64
CA LEU A 373 -3.48 3.04 22.52
C LEU A 373 -2.08 2.46 22.68
N VAL A 374 -1.94 1.16 22.46
CA VAL A 374 -0.63 0.50 22.49
C VAL A 374 -0.45 -0.27 21.19
N ILE A 375 0.49 0.19 20.37
CA ILE A 375 0.80 -0.42 19.07
C ILE A 375 2.06 -1.26 19.22
N PHE A 376 1.91 -2.54 18.93
CA PHE A 376 2.98 -3.52 18.89
C PHE A 376 3.25 -3.91 17.44
N SER A 377 4.52 -4.08 17.09
CA SER A 377 4.93 -4.64 15.81
C SER A 377 6.03 -5.67 16.01
N ASP A 378 6.01 -6.73 15.22
CA ASP A 378 7.24 -7.46 14.91
C ASP A 378 8.17 -6.61 14.02
N PHE A 379 9.44 -7.01 13.93
CA PHE A 379 10.45 -6.37 13.10
C PHE A 379 10.71 -7.11 11.78
N ASP A 380 10.96 -8.41 11.82
CA ASP A 380 11.56 -9.18 10.74
C ASP A 380 10.48 -9.60 9.73
N LEU A 381 10.61 -9.21 8.46
CA LEU A 381 9.59 -9.39 7.40
C LEU A 381 8.26 -8.63 7.63
N THR A 382 7.98 -8.22 8.87
CA THR A 382 6.90 -7.30 9.23
C THR A 382 7.29 -5.84 8.95
N CYS A 383 8.39 -5.34 9.53
CA CYS A 383 8.92 -4.00 9.26
C CYS A 383 9.95 -4.00 8.13
N THR A 384 10.75 -5.06 8.01
CA THR A 384 11.92 -5.16 7.14
C THR A 384 11.64 -5.94 5.85
N VAL A 385 12.33 -5.62 4.74
CA VAL A 385 12.25 -6.43 3.51
C VAL A 385 13.11 -7.70 3.59
N LEU A 386 14.11 -7.71 4.49
CA LEU A 386 15.05 -8.81 4.70
C LEU A 386 15.09 -9.19 6.18
N ASP A 387 15.24 -10.49 6.44
CA ASP A 387 15.42 -11.08 7.76
C ASP A 387 16.75 -10.62 8.40
N SER A 388 16.71 -10.23 9.68
CA SER A 388 17.88 -9.73 10.40
C SER A 388 18.98 -10.77 10.62
N CYS A 389 18.65 -12.06 10.72
CA CYS A 389 19.62 -13.13 10.90
C CYS A 389 20.49 -13.28 9.64
N ALA A 390 19.90 -13.15 8.46
CA ALA A 390 20.64 -13.13 7.19
C ALA A 390 21.58 -11.91 7.08
N ILE A 391 21.19 -10.75 7.60
CA ILE A 391 22.04 -9.55 7.67
C ILE A 391 23.22 -9.79 8.62
N LEU A 392 22.97 -10.32 9.82
CA LEU A 392 24.02 -10.63 10.81
C LEU A 392 25.02 -11.69 10.28
N ALA A 393 24.53 -12.70 9.54
CA ALA A 393 25.38 -13.69 8.89
C ALA A 393 26.31 -13.09 7.82
N GLU A 394 25.82 -12.15 6.99
CA GLU A 394 26.67 -11.47 6.00
C GLU A 394 27.73 -10.57 6.68
N ILE A 395 27.38 -9.90 7.80
CA ILE A 395 28.38 -9.17 8.60
C ILE A 395 29.45 -10.13 9.15
N ALA A 396 29.10 -11.36 9.55
CA ALA A 396 30.07 -12.36 10.00
C ALA A 396 31.04 -12.76 8.88
N ILE A 397 30.52 -13.02 7.67
CA ILE A 397 31.32 -13.38 6.48
C ILE A 397 32.26 -12.23 6.08
N LEU A 398 31.78 -10.99 6.09
CA LEU A 398 32.58 -9.80 5.84
C LEU A 398 33.64 -9.57 6.94
N THR A 399 33.31 -9.84 8.20
CA THR A 399 34.25 -9.73 9.33
C THR A 399 35.41 -10.72 9.17
N ALA A 400 35.12 -12.00 8.89
CA ALA A 400 36.14 -13.01 8.58
C ALA A 400 37.04 -12.59 7.40
N SER A 401 36.46 -11.90 6.41
CA SER A 401 37.19 -11.42 5.23
C SER A 401 38.17 -10.28 5.55
N LYS A 402 37.83 -9.39 6.49
CA LYS A 402 38.71 -8.29 6.94
C LYS A 402 39.92 -8.80 7.71
N VAL A 403 39.74 -9.76 8.63
CA VAL A 403 40.85 -10.21 9.49
C VAL A 403 41.87 -11.03 8.71
N GLY A 404 41.44 -11.84 7.74
CA GLY A 404 42.33 -12.54 6.80
C GLY A 404 43.19 -11.64 5.89
N GLN A 405 42.91 -10.33 5.83
CA GLN A 405 43.70 -9.33 5.08
C GLN A 405 44.57 -8.44 5.96
N SER A 406 44.48 -8.56 7.30
CA SER A 406 45.12 -7.65 8.26
C SER A 406 46.02 -8.35 9.29
N ALA A 407 46.28 -9.65 9.12
CA ALA A 407 47.28 -10.38 9.91
C ALA A 407 48.71 -9.95 9.52
N PRO A 408 49.55 -9.49 10.46
CA PRO A 408 50.98 -9.33 10.23
C PRO A 408 51.68 -10.69 10.26
N ASP A 409 52.75 -10.86 9.47
CA ASP A 409 53.62 -12.05 9.53
C ASP A 409 54.29 -12.18 10.90
N GLY A 410 53.73 -13.01 11.78
CA GLY A 410 54.24 -13.28 13.13
C GLY A 410 53.88 -14.70 13.59
N PRO A 411 54.78 -15.47 14.24
CA PRO A 411 54.55 -16.92 14.45
C PRO A 411 53.51 -17.29 15.54
N ASP A 412 53.15 -16.35 16.42
CA ASP A 412 52.54 -16.65 17.72
C ASP A 412 51.06 -16.20 17.85
N SER A 413 50.21 -16.57 16.89
CA SER A 413 48.75 -16.41 17.04
C SER A 413 47.95 -17.60 16.51
N LEU A 414 48.18 -18.79 17.09
CA LEU A 414 47.38 -20.01 16.90
C LEU A 414 46.00 -19.92 17.59
N ASN A 415 45.20 -18.92 17.23
CA ASN A 415 43.75 -18.94 17.47
C ASN A 415 43.07 -19.35 16.17
N ALA A 416 42.29 -20.45 16.21
CA ALA A 416 41.65 -21.05 15.03
C ALA A 416 40.66 -20.07 14.36
N GLN A 417 41.14 -19.33 13.38
CA GLN A 417 40.41 -18.27 12.71
C GLN A 417 39.68 -18.83 11.48
N ARG A 418 38.36 -18.71 11.45
CA ARG A 418 37.53 -19.24 10.36
C ARG A 418 37.70 -18.43 9.09
N SER A 419 37.83 -19.12 7.95
CA SER A 419 37.79 -18.45 6.65
C SER A 419 36.37 -17.95 6.33
N PRO A 420 36.21 -16.97 5.43
CA PRO A 420 34.89 -16.52 4.97
C PRO A 420 34.05 -17.65 4.37
N SER A 421 34.69 -18.65 3.74
CA SER A 421 34.06 -19.87 3.26
C SER A 421 33.53 -20.75 4.40
N ASP A 422 34.26 -20.91 5.50
CA ASP A 422 33.81 -21.71 6.64
C ASP A 422 32.61 -21.05 7.35
N VAL A 423 32.65 -19.72 7.48
CA VAL A 423 31.53 -18.94 8.04
C VAL A 423 30.28 -19.07 7.17
N ARG A 424 30.43 -18.94 5.84
CA ARG A 424 29.31 -19.13 4.89
C ARG A 424 28.76 -20.56 4.92
N ASN A 425 29.62 -21.57 4.85
CA ASN A 425 29.20 -22.97 4.93
C ASN A 425 28.49 -23.27 6.26
N SER A 426 28.97 -22.73 7.38
CA SER A 426 28.34 -22.85 8.70
C SER A 426 26.94 -22.21 8.71
N TRP A 427 26.78 -21.03 8.10
CA TRP A 427 25.48 -20.38 7.96
C TRP A 427 24.52 -21.18 7.07
N ASP A 428 24.99 -21.63 5.89
CA ASP A 428 24.17 -22.40 4.95
C ASP A 428 23.65 -23.70 5.58
N ILE A 429 24.48 -24.41 6.35
CA ILE A 429 24.09 -25.60 7.12
C ILE A 429 23.04 -25.26 8.20
N LEU A 430 23.26 -24.22 9.01
CA LEU A 430 22.33 -23.81 10.05
C LEU A 430 20.97 -23.38 9.47
N SER A 431 20.99 -22.61 8.38
CA SER A 431 19.80 -22.12 7.69
C SER A 431 19.00 -23.25 7.03
N GLN A 432 19.69 -24.21 6.39
CA GLN A 432 19.04 -25.41 5.84
C GLN A 432 18.41 -26.25 6.95
N GLN A 433 19.17 -26.57 8.00
CA GLN A 433 18.69 -27.36 9.13
C GLN A 433 17.49 -26.70 9.83
N TYR A 434 17.55 -25.38 10.05
CA TYR A 434 16.43 -24.61 10.58
C TYR A 434 15.19 -24.74 9.71
N THR A 435 15.33 -24.55 8.39
CA THR A 435 14.20 -24.60 7.44
C THR A 435 13.53 -25.98 7.43
N GLU A 436 14.31 -27.05 7.41
CA GLU A 436 13.82 -28.44 7.40
C GLU A 436 13.15 -28.82 8.72
N GLU A 437 13.78 -28.52 9.86
CA GLU A 437 13.24 -28.79 11.19
C GLU A 437 12.01 -27.92 11.51
N HIS A 438 11.99 -26.65 11.11
CA HIS A 438 10.84 -25.76 11.28
C HIS A 438 9.63 -26.28 10.51
N GLU A 439 9.77 -26.65 9.23
CA GLU A 439 8.66 -27.24 8.46
C GLU A 439 8.21 -28.60 9.01
N HIS A 440 9.08 -29.36 9.66
CA HIS A 440 8.69 -30.56 10.42
C HIS A 440 7.90 -30.18 11.68
N CYS A 441 8.38 -29.20 12.47
CA CYS A 441 7.71 -28.72 13.68
C CYS A 441 6.31 -28.15 13.39
N ILE A 442 6.18 -27.32 12.34
CA ILE A 442 4.88 -26.79 11.89
C ILE A 442 3.90 -27.91 11.50
N LYS A 443 4.39 -29.06 11.02
CA LYS A 443 3.54 -30.24 10.74
C LYS A 443 3.20 -31.04 12.00
N SER A 444 4.09 -31.13 12.99
CA SER A 444 3.82 -31.86 14.25
C SER A 444 2.87 -31.15 15.21
N ILE A 445 2.80 -29.81 15.15
CA ILE A 445 1.90 -29.03 16.02
C ILE A 445 0.42 -29.05 15.58
N PHE A 446 0.10 -29.63 14.42
CA PHE A 446 -1.28 -29.68 13.93
C PHE A 446 -2.14 -30.66 14.76
N PRO A 447 -3.36 -30.27 15.15
CA PRO A 447 -4.33 -31.20 15.72
C PRO A 447 -4.76 -32.23 14.67
N SER A 448 -5.15 -33.43 15.14
CA SER A 448 -5.60 -34.54 14.29
C SER A 448 -6.83 -34.18 13.46
N GLU A 449 -7.75 -33.38 14.02
CA GLU A 449 -8.88 -32.78 13.33
C GLU A 449 -8.78 -31.25 13.35
N GLN A 450 -9.33 -30.59 12.34
CA GLN A 450 -9.42 -29.12 12.32
C GLN A 450 -10.48 -28.65 13.32
N ALA A 451 -10.14 -27.69 14.17
CA ALA A 451 -11.06 -27.14 15.14
C ALA A 451 -12.24 -26.44 14.46
N LYS A 452 -13.47 -26.78 14.86
CA LYS A 452 -14.73 -26.20 14.33
C LYS A 452 -15.00 -24.79 14.88
N THR A 453 -14.35 -24.45 15.98
CA THR A 453 -14.43 -23.18 16.69
C THR A 453 -13.02 -22.79 17.13
N PHE A 454 -12.78 -21.50 17.33
CA PHE A 454 -11.49 -21.01 17.82
C PHE A 454 -11.10 -21.66 19.15
N ASP A 455 -9.95 -22.33 19.20
CA ASP A 455 -9.40 -22.99 20.40
C ASP A 455 -8.01 -22.42 20.72
N TYR A 456 -8.00 -21.42 21.61
CA TYR A 456 -6.79 -20.75 22.06
C TYR A 456 -5.93 -21.60 23.00
N GLU A 457 -6.53 -22.46 23.83
CA GLU A 457 -5.78 -23.24 24.82
C GLU A 457 -4.98 -24.36 24.15
N SER A 458 -5.60 -25.07 23.20
CA SER A 458 -4.89 -26.09 22.42
C SER A 458 -3.82 -25.46 21.52
N LEU A 459 -4.08 -24.28 20.96
CA LEU A 459 -3.08 -23.53 20.19
C LEU A 459 -1.85 -23.18 21.06
N CYS A 460 -2.06 -22.67 22.28
CA CYS A 460 -0.97 -22.37 23.21
C CYS A 460 -0.09 -23.60 23.48
N LYS A 461 -0.71 -24.74 23.82
CA LYS A 461 -0.02 -26.02 24.06
C LYS A 461 0.76 -26.50 22.84
N SER A 462 0.18 -26.39 21.65
CA SER A 462 0.88 -26.74 20.40
C SER A 462 2.10 -25.84 20.14
N LEU A 463 2.03 -24.55 20.45
CA LEU A 463 3.15 -23.61 20.29
C LEU A 463 4.25 -23.73 21.37
N GLU A 464 4.08 -24.57 22.39
CA GLU A 464 5.16 -25.00 23.29
C GLU A 464 6.23 -25.78 22.51
N GLN A 465 5.83 -26.70 21.62
CA GLN A 465 6.77 -27.47 20.79
C GLN A 465 7.59 -26.56 19.86
N LEU A 466 6.94 -25.54 19.28
CA LEU A 466 7.62 -24.54 18.46
C LEU A 466 8.58 -23.70 19.31
N SER A 467 8.16 -23.31 20.52
CA SER A 467 9.01 -22.56 21.45
C SER A 467 10.27 -23.32 21.87
N ASP A 468 10.17 -24.64 22.09
CA ASP A 468 11.32 -25.49 22.38
C ASP A 468 12.22 -25.69 21.15
N PHE A 469 11.65 -25.69 19.94
CA PHE A 469 12.41 -25.68 18.69
C PHE A 469 13.23 -24.40 18.53
N GLU A 470 12.62 -23.21 18.65
CA GLU A 470 13.33 -21.94 18.51
C GLU A 470 14.50 -21.81 19.51
N LYS A 471 14.28 -22.20 20.77
CA LYS A 471 15.31 -22.19 21.81
C LYS A 471 16.49 -23.12 21.51
N ARG A 472 16.24 -24.27 20.86
CA ARG A 472 17.32 -25.15 20.36
C ARG A 472 18.01 -24.54 19.14
N ALA A 473 17.27 -23.93 18.21
CA ALA A 473 17.85 -23.27 17.05
C ALA A 473 18.82 -22.14 17.43
N ASN A 474 18.41 -21.25 18.33
CA ASN A 474 19.28 -20.18 18.88
C ASN A 474 20.52 -20.75 19.59
N SER A 475 20.37 -21.86 20.31
CA SER A 475 21.51 -22.53 20.98
C SER A 475 22.53 -23.03 19.97
N ARG A 476 22.11 -23.67 18.87
CA ARG A 476 23.01 -24.08 17.78
C ARG A 476 23.75 -22.89 17.13
N VAL A 477 23.09 -21.74 17.00
CA VAL A 477 23.72 -20.53 16.44
C VAL A 477 24.83 -20.03 17.36
N ILE A 478 24.60 -19.98 18.68
CA ILE A 478 25.61 -19.62 19.68
C ILE A 478 26.75 -20.64 19.69
N GLU A 479 26.44 -21.94 19.81
CA GLU A 479 27.40 -23.05 19.81
C GLU A 479 28.25 -23.09 18.53
N SER A 480 27.67 -22.70 17.39
CA SER A 480 28.42 -22.59 16.13
C SER A 480 29.48 -21.50 16.17
N GLY A 481 29.42 -20.53 17.08
CA GLY A 481 30.33 -19.38 17.14
C GLY A 481 30.21 -18.40 15.97
N LEU A 482 29.17 -18.50 15.13
CA LEU A 482 28.93 -17.64 13.96
C LEU A 482 28.95 -16.15 14.31
N LEU A 483 28.44 -15.80 15.49
CA LEU A 483 28.23 -14.42 15.95
C LEU A 483 29.45 -13.83 16.67
N LYS A 484 30.52 -14.63 16.87
CA LYS A 484 31.74 -14.21 17.58
C LYS A 484 32.60 -13.32 16.68
N GLY A 485 33.09 -12.21 17.24
CA GLY A 485 33.93 -11.26 16.52
C GLY A 485 33.17 -10.14 15.79
N LEU A 486 31.83 -10.19 15.73
CA LEU A 486 31.02 -9.14 15.11
C LEU A 486 31.25 -7.78 15.78
N ASN A 487 31.54 -6.74 15.00
CA ASN A 487 31.77 -5.39 15.51
C ASN A 487 30.46 -4.58 15.61
N LEU A 488 30.25 -3.93 16.76
CA LEU A 488 29.06 -3.12 17.03
C LEU A 488 28.81 -2.00 16.00
N GLU A 489 29.85 -1.31 15.52
CA GLU A 489 29.70 -0.23 14.54
C GLU A 489 29.38 -0.74 13.13
N ASP A 490 29.83 -1.96 12.78
CA ASP A 490 29.39 -2.61 11.55
C ASP A 490 27.91 -3.06 11.64
N ILE A 491 27.45 -3.52 12.81
CA ILE A 491 26.02 -3.83 13.07
C ILE A 491 25.16 -2.56 12.96
N LYS A 492 25.56 -1.47 13.63
CA LYS A 492 24.83 -0.19 13.55
C LYS A 492 24.71 0.30 12.11
N ARG A 493 25.82 0.31 11.37
CA ARG A 493 25.86 0.74 9.96
C ARG A 493 25.00 -0.16 9.05
N ALA A 494 24.88 -1.45 9.36
CA ALA A 494 23.97 -2.35 8.65
C ALA A 494 22.50 -2.00 8.95
N GLY A 495 22.16 -1.75 10.22
CA GLY A 495 20.83 -1.33 10.64
C GLY A 495 20.41 0.02 10.04
N GLU A 496 21.29 1.02 10.03
CA GLU A 496 21.04 2.33 9.39
C GLU A 496 20.66 2.23 7.90
N ARG A 497 21.22 1.22 7.20
CA ARG A 497 21.02 0.96 5.77
C ARG A 497 19.93 -0.06 5.48
N LEU A 498 19.28 -0.59 6.52
CA LEU A 498 18.28 -1.63 6.41
C LEU A 498 17.03 -1.08 5.72
N ILE A 499 16.56 -1.79 4.69
CA ILE A 499 15.39 -1.39 3.92
C ILE A 499 14.13 -1.84 4.65
N LEU A 500 13.38 -0.87 5.19
CA LEU A 500 12.02 -1.08 5.69
C LEU A 500 11.03 -1.23 4.54
N HIS A 501 9.92 -1.92 4.78
CA HIS A 501 8.83 -2.03 3.82
C HIS A 501 8.23 -0.65 3.46
N ASP A 502 7.78 -0.51 2.21
CA ASP A 502 7.12 0.71 1.73
C ASP A 502 5.92 1.10 2.63
N GLY A 503 5.88 2.38 3.03
CA GLY A 503 4.91 2.93 3.98
C GLY A 503 5.23 2.70 5.47
N CYS A 504 6.13 1.78 5.83
CA CYS A 504 6.49 1.49 7.23
C CYS A 504 7.16 2.70 7.90
N LYS A 505 8.15 3.28 7.21
CA LYS A 505 8.85 4.48 7.65
C LYS A 505 7.89 5.64 7.91
N GLU A 506 7.04 5.94 6.93
CA GLU A 506 6.09 7.04 6.96
C GLU A 506 5.05 6.84 8.08
N PHE A 507 4.62 5.59 8.31
CA PHE A 507 3.75 5.23 9.41
C PHE A 507 4.38 5.56 10.76
N PHE A 508 5.56 5.00 11.08
CA PHE A 508 6.19 5.25 12.38
C PHE A 508 6.54 6.74 12.58
N GLN A 509 7.02 7.43 11.54
CA GLN A 509 7.29 8.87 11.59
C GLN A 509 6.01 9.68 11.88
N LYS A 510 4.91 9.46 11.14
CA LYS A 510 3.63 10.17 11.38
C LYS A 510 3.08 9.81 12.76
N ALA A 511 3.02 8.52 13.10
CA ALA A 511 2.45 8.03 14.35
C ALA A 511 3.15 8.58 15.59
N ILE A 512 4.49 8.61 15.60
CA ILE A 512 5.28 9.17 16.70
C ILE A 512 5.10 10.70 16.80
N ASN A 513 5.07 11.42 15.68
CA ASN A 513 4.89 12.87 15.68
C ASN A 513 3.53 13.33 16.23
N ILE A 514 2.51 12.47 16.19
CA ILE A 514 1.17 12.77 16.75
C ILE A 514 0.83 11.98 18.01
N LYS A 515 1.72 11.14 18.56
CA LYS A 515 1.40 10.20 19.66
C LYS A 515 0.84 10.85 20.92
N GLU A 516 1.28 12.06 21.22
CA GLU A 516 0.84 12.82 22.39
C GLU A 516 -0.63 13.27 22.25
N ASN A 517 -1.08 13.52 21.01
CA ASN A 517 -2.44 13.97 20.71
C ASN A 517 -3.50 12.87 20.93
N PHE A 518 -3.11 11.59 20.88
CA PHE A 518 -4.02 10.45 21.05
C PHE A 518 -3.56 9.44 22.11
N ASN A 519 -2.61 9.83 22.96
CA ASN A 519 -2.11 9.05 24.10
C ASN A 519 -1.73 7.61 23.70
N ALA A 520 -0.57 7.47 23.03
CA ALA A 520 -0.13 6.17 22.50
C ALA A 520 1.34 5.80 22.75
N ASP A 521 1.55 4.52 23.05
CA ASP A 521 2.85 3.86 23.16
C ASP A 521 3.12 2.92 21.97
N PHE A 522 4.40 2.84 21.57
CA PHE A 522 4.87 2.02 20.44
C PHE A 522 5.95 1.04 20.90
N HIS A 523 5.77 -0.23 20.56
CA HIS A 523 6.67 -1.32 20.96
C HIS A 523 7.07 -2.19 19.77
N ILE A 524 8.36 -2.49 19.63
CA ILE A 524 8.87 -3.56 18.76
C ILE A 524 9.14 -4.79 19.61
N LEU A 525 8.57 -5.93 19.26
CA LEU A 525 8.84 -7.23 19.88
C LEU A 525 9.39 -8.15 18.79
N SER A 526 10.65 -8.57 18.86
CA SER A 526 11.28 -9.42 17.83
C SER A 526 12.24 -10.44 18.45
N TYR A 527 12.41 -11.58 17.77
CA TYR A 527 13.40 -12.61 18.11
C TYR A 527 14.83 -12.27 17.67
N CYS A 528 15.01 -11.19 16.90
CA CYS A 528 16.31 -10.72 16.41
C CYS A 528 17.39 -10.84 17.49
N TRP A 529 18.54 -11.40 17.13
CA TRP A 529 19.58 -11.72 18.09
C TRP A 529 20.29 -10.48 18.67
N CYS A 530 20.10 -9.30 18.09
CA CYS A 530 20.76 -8.06 18.49
C CYS A 530 19.83 -6.84 18.30
N ALA A 531 19.36 -6.24 19.40
CA ALA A 531 18.46 -5.11 19.34
C ALA A 531 19.14 -3.82 18.81
N ASP A 532 20.47 -3.71 18.88
CA ASP A 532 21.19 -2.57 18.29
C ASP A 532 21.02 -2.46 16.77
N LEU A 533 20.78 -3.58 16.06
CA LEU A 533 20.39 -3.56 14.64
C LEU A 533 19.03 -2.85 14.46
N ILE A 534 18.04 -3.24 15.27
CA ILE A 534 16.69 -2.65 15.29
C ILE A 534 16.75 -1.17 15.67
N ARG A 535 17.50 -0.82 16.73
CA ARG A 535 17.68 0.57 17.19
C ARG A 535 18.24 1.44 16.07
N SER A 536 19.24 0.93 15.34
CA SER A 536 19.90 1.68 14.26
C SER A 536 19.00 1.86 13.04
N ALA A 537 18.18 0.85 12.70
CA ALA A 537 17.14 0.98 11.66
C ALA A 537 16.07 2.01 12.04
N PHE A 538 15.65 2.07 13.30
CA PHE A 538 14.69 3.10 13.75
C PHE A 538 15.32 4.47 14.05
N ALA A 539 16.64 4.53 14.26
CA ALA A 539 17.39 5.78 14.39
C ALA A 539 17.53 6.49 13.03
N SER A 540 17.83 5.76 11.94
CA SER A 540 17.98 6.35 10.60
C SER A 540 16.67 6.94 10.03
N VAL A 541 15.52 6.55 10.59
CA VAL A 541 14.21 7.15 10.30
C VAL A 541 13.75 8.19 11.34
N GLY A 542 14.53 8.46 12.40
CA GLY A 542 14.24 9.49 13.40
C GLY A 542 13.19 9.09 14.46
N CYS A 543 12.92 7.80 14.63
CA CYS A 543 11.83 7.30 15.48
C CYS A 543 12.29 6.80 16.87
N LEU A 544 13.59 6.55 17.06
CA LEU A 544 14.10 5.76 18.19
C LEU A 544 13.69 6.26 19.59
N ASN A 545 13.75 7.56 19.86
CA ASN A 545 13.50 8.13 21.21
C ASN A 545 12.08 7.90 21.74
N ASN A 546 11.15 7.50 20.86
CA ASN A 546 9.73 7.34 21.16
C ASN A 546 9.23 5.91 20.91
N LEU A 547 10.13 4.95 20.68
CA LEU A 547 9.86 3.57 20.33
C LEU A 547 10.56 2.62 21.30
N SER A 548 9.80 1.79 22.02
CA SER A 548 10.35 0.81 22.95
C SER A 548 10.70 -0.50 22.23
N ILE A 549 11.99 -0.85 22.17
CA ILE A 549 12.44 -2.08 21.51
C ILE A 549 12.66 -3.19 22.55
N HIS A 550 12.09 -4.36 22.29
CA HIS A 550 12.17 -5.56 23.11
C HIS A 550 12.64 -6.73 22.24
N SER A 551 13.93 -7.06 22.34
CA SER A 551 14.57 -8.11 21.56
C SER A 551 15.73 -8.73 22.35
N ASN A 552 16.43 -9.69 21.77
CA ASN A 552 17.66 -10.23 22.35
C ASN A 552 18.83 -9.25 22.12
N GLU A 553 19.93 -9.45 22.84
CA GLU A 553 21.14 -8.62 22.74
C GLU A 553 22.39 -9.48 22.63
N PHE A 554 23.47 -8.95 22.08
CA PHE A 554 24.79 -9.59 22.17
C PHE A 554 25.51 -9.19 23.46
N ASN A 555 26.28 -10.12 24.01
CA ASN A 555 27.32 -9.79 24.99
C ASN A 555 28.58 -9.30 24.26
N TYR A 556 29.05 -8.11 24.62
CA TYR A 556 30.23 -7.48 24.02
C TYR A 556 31.44 -7.44 24.98
N GLU A 557 32.62 -7.72 24.43
CA GLU A 557 33.90 -7.32 25.01
C GLU A 557 34.36 -6.04 24.29
N GLY A 558 34.22 -4.90 24.97
CA GLY A 558 34.39 -3.58 24.35
C GLY A 558 33.34 -3.31 23.27
N SER A 559 33.73 -3.43 22.00
CA SER A 559 32.84 -3.25 20.83
C SER A 559 32.75 -4.50 19.94
N ILE A 560 33.24 -5.64 20.43
CA ILE A 560 33.30 -6.92 19.71
C ILE A 560 32.39 -7.94 20.40
N SER A 561 31.52 -8.58 19.63
CA SER A 561 30.63 -9.64 20.12
C SER A 561 31.44 -10.85 20.58
N THR A 562 31.13 -11.33 21.79
CA THR A 562 31.64 -12.58 22.34
C THR A 562 31.14 -13.82 21.59
N GLY A 563 30.03 -13.69 20.87
CA GLY A 563 29.25 -14.78 20.28
C GLY A 563 28.03 -15.20 21.11
N GLU A 564 27.97 -14.79 22.37
CA GLU A 564 26.85 -15.09 23.28
C GLU A 564 25.69 -14.10 23.11
N ILE A 565 24.47 -14.62 23.22
CA ILE A 565 23.21 -13.86 23.17
C ILE A 565 22.61 -13.78 24.58
N VAL A 566 22.25 -12.58 25.02
CA VAL A 566 21.36 -12.33 26.15
C VAL A 566 19.94 -12.65 25.72
N ARG A 567 19.49 -13.85 26.08
CA ARG A 567 18.20 -14.44 25.71
C ARG A 567 17.04 -13.80 26.49
N MET A 568 16.46 -12.75 25.91
CA MET A 568 15.35 -11.98 26.47
C MET A 568 13.98 -12.42 25.91
N MET A 569 13.96 -12.89 24.65
CA MET A 569 12.76 -13.33 23.94
C MET A 569 13.15 -14.28 22.80
N GLU A 570 12.93 -15.57 22.97
CA GLU A 570 13.35 -16.59 21.99
C GLU A 570 12.17 -17.33 21.34
N SER A 571 10.92 -17.02 21.69
CA SER A 571 9.80 -17.93 21.42
C SER A 571 8.43 -17.24 21.36
N PRO A 572 7.43 -17.85 20.68
CA PRO A 572 6.04 -17.37 20.66
C PRO A 572 5.47 -17.14 22.06
N LEU A 573 5.74 -18.05 23.00
CA LEU A 573 5.28 -17.93 24.39
C LEU A 573 6.03 -16.82 25.16
N ASP A 574 7.33 -16.63 24.90
CA ASP A 574 8.10 -15.53 25.51
C ASP A 574 7.62 -14.16 25.00
N LYS A 575 7.29 -14.08 23.69
CA LYS A 575 6.70 -12.89 23.05
C LYS A 575 5.35 -12.54 23.65
N ALA A 576 4.45 -13.53 23.75
CA ALA A 576 3.13 -13.37 24.39
C ALA A 576 3.23 -12.97 25.87
N LYS A 577 4.17 -13.56 26.62
CA LYS A 577 4.46 -13.19 28.01
C LYS A 577 4.95 -11.74 28.11
N LYS A 578 5.81 -11.28 27.20
CA LYS A 578 6.30 -9.90 27.17
C LYS A 578 5.20 -8.91 26.80
N PHE A 579 4.40 -9.21 25.77
CA PHE A 579 3.20 -8.46 25.38
C PHE A 579 2.26 -8.25 26.57
N ARG A 580 1.87 -9.34 27.26
CA ARG A 580 1.04 -9.27 28.48
C ARG A 580 1.68 -8.47 29.60
N SER A 581 2.98 -8.59 29.82
CA SER A 581 3.69 -7.82 30.84
C SER A 581 3.68 -6.32 30.54
N ILE A 582 3.92 -5.91 29.30
CA ILE A 582 3.86 -4.50 28.88
C ILE A 582 2.45 -3.95 29.14
N LEU A 583 1.41 -4.66 28.65
CA LEU A 583 0.03 -4.26 28.88
C LEU A 583 -0.32 -4.20 30.37
N ALA A 584 0.11 -5.17 31.19
CA ALA A 584 -0.19 -5.23 32.62
C ALA A 584 0.46 -4.09 33.43
N ASN A 585 1.63 -3.60 33.01
CA ASN A 585 2.35 -2.51 33.66
C ASN A 585 1.68 -1.14 33.42
N LEU A 586 0.88 -1.01 32.35
CA LEU A 586 0.09 0.19 32.09
C LEU A 586 -1.10 0.26 33.07
N GLY A 587 -1.19 1.37 33.81
CA GLY A 587 -2.09 1.55 34.94
C GLY A 587 -3.57 1.24 34.65
N LYS A 588 -4.28 0.72 35.65
CA LYS A 588 -5.67 0.22 35.51
C LYS A 588 -6.72 1.32 35.26
N GLU A 589 -6.37 2.59 35.46
CA GLU A 589 -7.30 3.72 35.43
C GLU A 589 -7.76 4.10 34.01
N LYS A 590 -6.91 3.88 33.00
CA LYS A 590 -7.25 4.12 31.60
C LYS A 590 -7.68 2.83 30.91
N ARG A 591 -8.75 2.94 30.11
CA ARG A 591 -9.14 1.89 29.16
C ARG A 591 -8.06 1.77 28.09
N ARG A 592 -7.54 0.56 27.88
CA ARG A 592 -6.48 0.26 26.92
C ARG A 592 -7.08 -0.33 25.65
N PHE A 593 -6.48 -0.02 24.52
CA PHE A 593 -6.68 -0.72 23.24
C PHE A 593 -5.31 -1.15 22.72
N SER A 594 -5.17 -2.43 22.36
CA SER A 594 -3.92 -2.95 21.79
C SER A 594 -4.09 -3.31 20.32
N ILE A 595 -3.18 -2.84 19.47
CA ILE A 595 -3.03 -3.32 18.09
C ILE A 595 -1.71 -4.08 18.01
N TYR A 596 -1.71 -5.27 17.43
CA TYR A 596 -0.49 -6.03 17.15
C TYR A 596 -0.35 -6.25 15.65
N ILE A 597 0.84 -5.98 15.11
CA ILE A 597 1.19 -6.15 13.70
C ILE A 597 2.28 -7.23 13.60
N GLY A 598 2.08 -8.25 12.78
CA GLY A 598 3.06 -9.33 12.56
C GLY A 598 2.77 -10.10 11.27
N ASP A 599 3.66 -11.03 10.90
CA ASP A 599 3.53 -11.85 9.68
C ASP A 599 3.70 -13.37 9.94
N SER A 600 4.23 -13.76 11.11
CA SER A 600 4.74 -15.10 11.36
C SER A 600 3.87 -15.95 12.31
N VAL A 601 4.13 -17.26 12.35
CA VAL A 601 3.56 -18.16 13.38
C VAL A 601 3.99 -17.74 14.80
N GLY A 602 5.18 -17.14 14.93
CA GLY A 602 5.69 -16.61 16.18
C GLY A 602 4.84 -15.49 16.77
N ASP A 603 4.16 -14.73 15.92
CA ASP A 603 3.29 -13.62 16.31
C ASP A 603 1.88 -14.06 16.71
N LEU A 604 1.48 -15.28 16.36
CA LEU A 604 0.08 -15.72 16.37
C LEU A 604 -0.59 -15.55 17.73
N LEU A 605 0.11 -15.79 18.85
CA LEU A 605 -0.43 -15.55 20.19
C LEU A 605 -0.66 -14.06 20.45
N CYS A 606 0.29 -13.19 20.14
CA CYS A 606 0.14 -11.74 20.37
C CYS A 606 -0.91 -11.11 19.44
N LEU A 607 -0.95 -11.57 18.18
CA LEU A 607 -1.99 -11.23 17.21
C LEU A 607 -3.39 -11.57 17.72
N LEU A 608 -3.56 -12.74 18.35
CA LEU A 608 -4.85 -13.18 18.89
C LEU A 608 -5.19 -12.54 20.24
N GLU A 609 -4.20 -12.30 21.10
CA GLU A 609 -4.41 -11.65 22.41
C GLU A 609 -4.75 -10.16 22.27
N ALA A 610 -4.28 -9.49 21.22
CA ALA A 610 -4.58 -8.08 20.96
C ALA A 610 -6.03 -7.82 20.52
N ASP A 611 -6.60 -6.68 20.92
CA ASP A 611 -7.92 -6.23 20.44
C ASP A 611 -8.03 -6.21 18.91
N VAL A 612 -6.96 -5.79 18.23
CA VAL A 612 -6.84 -5.87 16.77
C VAL A 612 -5.50 -6.51 16.38
N GLY A 613 -5.55 -7.79 16.00
CA GLY A 613 -4.43 -8.46 15.34
C GLY A 613 -4.43 -8.18 13.83
N ILE A 614 -3.33 -7.61 13.33
CA ILE A 614 -3.11 -7.30 11.91
C ILE A 614 -1.97 -8.18 11.37
N VAL A 615 -2.30 -9.03 10.42
CA VAL A 615 -1.36 -9.88 9.68
C VAL A 615 -0.93 -9.17 8.41
N ILE A 616 0.35 -8.81 8.30
CA ILE A 616 0.92 -8.30 7.05
C ILE A 616 1.51 -9.45 6.22
N GLY A 617 1.36 -9.36 4.89
CA GLY A 617 1.93 -10.35 3.98
C GLY A 617 1.12 -11.65 3.85
N SER A 618 1.81 -12.70 3.40
CA SER A 618 1.17 -13.92 2.87
C SER A 618 1.74 -15.23 3.44
N SER A 619 2.24 -15.22 4.68
CA SER A 619 2.77 -16.42 5.35
C SER A 619 1.77 -17.58 5.31
N SER A 620 2.14 -18.64 4.58
CA SER A 620 1.27 -19.81 4.39
C SER A 620 1.24 -20.67 5.65
N SER A 621 2.35 -20.76 6.39
CA SER A 621 2.44 -21.50 7.64
C SER A 621 1.64 -20.82 8.77
N LEU A 622 1.64 -19.48 8.87
CA LEU A 622 0.75 -18.76 9.79
C LEU A 622 -0.74 -19.09 9.52
N ARG A 623 -1.16 -19.04 8.26
CA ARG A 623 -2.55 -19.36 7.87
C ARG A 623 -2.91 -20.81 8.15
N ARG A 624 -2.06 -21.76 7.73
CA ARG A 624 -2.23 -23.21 7.98
C ARG A 624 -2.36 -23.54 9.47
N VAL A 625 -1.53 -22.94 10.33
CA VAL A 625 -1.61 -23.13 11.79
C VAL A 625 -2.89 -22.48 12.31
N GLY A 626 -3.14 -21.21 12.05
CA GLY A 626 -4.32 -20.50 12.55
C GLY A 626 -5.64 -21.19 12.17
N GLU A 627 -5.83 -21.53 10.90
CA GLU A 627 -7.04 -22.20 10.40
C GLU A 627 -7.28 -23.57 11.06
N LYS A 628 -6.21 -24.29 11.43
CA LYS A 628 -6.32 -25.57 12.16
C LYS A 628 -6.86 -25.40 13.57
N PHE A 629 -6.61 -24.26 14.21
CA PHE A 629 -7.14 -23.88 15.53
C PHE A 629 -8.37 -22.97 15.46
N GLY A 630 -9.04 -22.90 14.29
CA GLY A 630 -10.29 -22.17 14.12
C GLY A 630 -10.15 -20.64 14.00
N VAL A 631 -8.94 -20.14 13.72
CA VAL A 631 -8.70 -18.72 13.44
C VAL A 631 -9.19 -18.35 12.03
N SER A 632 -9.91 -17.24 11.92
CA SER A 632 -10.38 -16.67 10.66
C SER A 632 -9.50 -15.51 10.22
N PHE A 633 -8.96 -15.59 9.00
CA PHE A 633 -8.19 -14.51 8.37
C PHE A 633 -9.08 -13.71 7.43
N THR A 634 -9.41 -12.47 7.80
CA THR A 634 -10.30 -11.59 7.03
C THR A 634 -9.52 -10.39 6.48
N PRO A 635 -9.60 -10.04 5.18
CA PRO A 635 -8.95 -8.83 4.68
C PRO A 635 -9.47 -7.58 5.41
N LEU A 636 -8.56 -6.67 5.79
CA LEU A 636 -8.86 -5.58 6.73
C LEU A 636 -10.05 -4.73 6.28
N TYR A 637 -10.06 -4.26 5.03
CA TYR A 637 -11.14 -3.40 4.52
C TYR A 637 -12.54 -4.06 4.55
N PRO A 638 -12.78 -5.27 3.99
CA PRO A 638 -14.03 -6.01 4.22
C PRO A 638 -14.40 -6.17 5.71
N GLY A 639 -13.40 -6.42 6.56
CA GLY A 639 -13.54 -6.47 8.00
C GLY A 639 -14.05 -5.15 8.61
N LEU A 640 -13.53 -4.02 8.14
CA LEU A 640 -13.94 -2.67 8.54
C LEU A 640 -15.34 -2.33 8.05
N ILE A 641 -15.72 -2.69 6.82
CA ILE A 641 -17.10 -2.51 6.33
C ILE A 641 -18.08 -3.29 7.20
N LYS A 642 -17.78 -4.56 7.53
CA LYS A 642 -18.59 -5.35 8.47
C LYS A 642 -18.66 -4.69 9.84
N LYS A 643 -17.53 -4.26 10.40
CA LYS A 643 -17.48 -3.56 11.70
C LYS A 643 -18.30 -2.27 11.67
N GLN A 644 -18.20 -1.46 10.63
CA GLN A 644 -18.97 -0.22 10.47
C GLN A 644 -20.49 -0.47 10.43
N ARG A 645 -20.94 -1.62 9.93
CA ARG A 645 -22.36 -2.04 9.99
C ARG A 645 -22.80 -2.44 11.40
N GLU A 646 -21.90 -3.00 12.21
CA GLU A 646 -22.11 -3.37 13.62
C GLU A 646 -22.10 -2.13 14.57
N VAL A 647 -21.71 -0.94 14.10
CA VAL A 647 -21.71 0.30 14.90
C VAL A 647 -23.14 0.70 15.27
N VAL A 648 -23.42 0.66 16.57
CA VAL A 648 -24.61 1.27 17.18
C VAL A 648 -24.19 2.50 17.98
N ARG A 649 -24.97 3.60 17.93
CA ARG A 649 -24.70 4.80 18.75
C ARG A 649 -24.68 4.40 20.23
N GLY A 650 -23.54 4.60 20.91
CA GLY A 650 -23.33 4.22 22.32
C GLY A 650 -22.76 2.81 22.56
N GLY A 651 -22.40 2.05 21.52
CA GLY A 651 -21.77 0.73 21.66
C GLY A 651 -20.31 0.81 22.14
N SER A 652 -19.98 0.19 23.28
CA SER A 652 -18.68 0.36 23.94
C SER A 652 -17.51 -0.45 23.36
N ASN A 653 -17.70 -1.68 22.87
CA ASN A 653 -16.61 -2.58 22.48
C ASN A 653 -16.87 -3.26 21.14
N MET A 654 -16.28 -2.73 20.07
CA MET A 654 -16.37 -3.34 18.72
C MET A 654 -15.31 -4.42 18.47
N TRP A 655 -14.13 -4.24 19.08
CA TRP A 655 -13.00 -5.15 19.02
C TRP A 655 -12.67 -5.66 20.42
N LYS A 656 -12.08 -6.86 20.46
CA LYS A 656 -11.73 -7.58 21.67
C LYS A 656 -10.72 -8.65 21.32
N GLY A 657 -9.67 -8.76 22.13
CA GLY A 657 -8.75 -9.89 22.09
C GLY A 657 -9.45 -11.24 22.24
N LEU A 658 -8.82 -12.28 21.72
CA LEU A 658 -9.27 -13.67 21.71
C LEU A 658 -10.60 -13.88 20.97
N SER A 659 -10.88 -13.06 19.95
CA SER A 659 -12.05 -13.20 19.07
C SER A 659 -11.93 -14.33 18.04
N GLY A 660 -10.71 -14.85 17.82
CA GLY A 660 -10.41 -15.80 16.74
C GLY A 660 -10.40 -15.17 15.34
N VAL A 661 -10.47 -13.84 15.21
CA VAL A 661 -10.44 -13.13 13.92
C VAL A 661 -9.16 -12.29 13.83
N LEU A 662 -8.38 -12.51 12.76
CA LEU A 662 -7.20 -11.71 12.41
C LEU A 662 -7.43 -10.97 11.10
N TYR A 663 -6.99 -9.72 11.04
CA TYR A 663 -7.18 -8.87 9.86
C TYR A 663 -5.94 -8.90 8.96
N THR A 664 -6.10 -9.21 7.68
CA THR A 664 -4.94 -9.30 6.76
C THR A 664 -4.81 -8.06 5.88
N VAL A 665 -3.58 -7.56 5.73
CA VAL A 665 -3.23 -6.40 4.88
C VAL A 665 -2.12 -6.73 3.88
N SER A 666 -2.10 -5.99 2.77
CA SER A 666 -1.09 -6.13 1.71
C SER A 666 0.08 -5.15 1.81
N SER A 667 -0.02 -4.12 2.66
CA SER A 667 1.00 -3.07 2.81
C SER A 667 0.84 -2.28 4.11
N TRP A 668 1.90 -1.59 4.54
CA TRP A 668 1.83 -0.61 5.64
C TRP A 668 0.94 0.59 5.34
N THR A 669 0.70 0.92 4.06
CA THR A 669 -0.27 1.95 3.68
C THR A 669 -1.69 1.62 4.17
N GLU A 670 -2.11 0.35 4.13
CA GLU A 670 -3.43 -0.04 4.68
C GLU A 670 -3.48 0.09 6.20
N ILE A 671 -2.37 -0.24 6.89
CA ILE A 671 -2.22 -0.06 8.34
C ILE A 671 -2.29 1.43 8.71
N HIS A 672 -1.58 2.27 7.97
CA HIS A 672 -1.57 3.72 8.12
C HIS A 672 -2.97 4.30 7.90
N ALA A 673 -3.64 3.92 6.81
CA ALA A 673 -4.99 4.37 6.48
C ALA A 673 -6.01 3.97 7.55
N PHE A 674 -5.91 2.73 8.06
CA PHE A 674 -6.76 2.24 9.14
C PHE A 674 -6.50 2.97 10.46
N ILE A 675 -5.25 3.07 10.90
CA ILE A 675 -4.93 3.58 12.25
C ILE A 675 -4.96 5.11 12.29
N LEU A 676 -4.19 5.77 11.42
CA LEU A 676 -3.95 7.21 11.44
C LEU A 676 -4.86 7.98 10.47
N GLY A 677 -5.31 7.31 9.41
CA GLY A 677 -6.06 7.92 8.32
C GLY A 677 -5.16 8.53 7.24
N ALA A 678 -5.82 8.93 6.15
CA ALA A 678 -5.23 9.67 5.06
C ALA A 678 -4.58 10.98 5.55
#